data_AF-A0A401MX24-F1
#
_entry.id   AF-A0A401MX24-F1
#
_cell.length_a   1.000
_cell.length_b   1.000
_cell.length_c   1.000
_cell.angle_alpha   90.00
_cell.angle_beta   90.00
_cell.angle_gamma   90.00
#
_symmetry.space_group_name_H-M   'P 1'
#
loop_
_entity.id
_entity.type
_entity.pdbx_description
1 polymer ?
#
loop_
_entity_poly.entity_id
_entity_poly.type
_entity_poly.pdbx_seq_one_letter_code
_entity_poly.pdbx_strand_id
1 'polypeptide(L)'
;MVLALLSTVLAVVLPAQTAAAVNYPLASTPLITWNMQGANEAGPDTNKWQNHVRSYARQAPVVMLQEAGATPARTSNRQTDLTRTTVGRDGHIRTRTIQHYHWNLDTSDHPTLRNVFFALTQNEEGGRVNLAIVVEGDPDEVNVVQNPVEAGRIALGVRFGANWYFTVHGLSGGGGDSAVLLNTIDEQVDHWATDRQVQYNWTVGGDFNVDPNALARRDAFPIGARTIHTPANVATHNSRNRLDYFVTDVLHTDPRDAYVVGTPPSDHRVVGAGRLRGSAERPPSKINLMPIGDDLTQGIGSSDESGARDEIQVEIGKMTWGGLFGSLDSSLVRPGLDSRDLVGSRSHGRGIPDTHHEGWPGHTIDRINQRVQFPPSRPNVVTLLAGTNDMVNNDNAATAPDRLNKLIDRIFAEAPDVAIVVGTLPPSTDPAVQPRIDAYNNAVRQLVDDRTARGDHLVLVELTAVTTEDLVDSVHPGDAGYHKIAEAFVAGIRMAVVDGWVKEPSGSPNPPAPQDPLPDPTVGRTDIRGADPSVIRVGGTYHSVQSGDGRLWVRPASSPAGLDDAEPVPIWRDPGLGEVWAPELVRIDGRYYVYFSAGRGPDHRMYVISSASPASGYGAERKLALPEDRWAIDGTPFTFENQLWFVW
;
A
#
# COMPACT_ATOMS: atom_id res chain seq x y z
N MET A 1 42.71 61.42 -15.78
CA MET A 1 41.75 61.38 -14.65
C MET A 1 40.72 60.31 -15.00
N VAL A 2 40.88 59.10 -14.46
CA VAL A 2 40.01 57.95 -14.77
C VAL A 2 38.90 57.91 -13.72
N LEU A 3 37.64 58.04 -14.15
CA LEU A 3 36.46 57.79 -13.32
C LEU A 3 36.05 56.33 -13.53
N ALA A 4 36.06 55.55 -12.44
CA ALA A 4 35.48 54.21 -12.41
C ALA A 4 33.96 54.31 -12.23
N LEU A 5 33.20 53.73 -13.15
CA LEU A 5 31.77 53.48 -13.00
C LEU A 5 31.58 52.05 -12.49
N LEU A 6 31.11 51.92 -11.25
CA LEU A 6 30.54 50.67 -10.73
C LEU A 6 29.19 50.43 -11.42
N SER A 7 29.06 49.28 -12.08
CA SER A 7 27.77 48.72 -12.50
C SER A 7 27.39 47.60 -11.53
N THR A 8 26.42 47.88 -10.66
CA THR A 8 25.74 46.91 -9.79
C THR A 8 24.82 46.02 -10.63
N VAL A 9 25.10 44.72 -10.67
CA VAL A 9 24.16 43.71 -11.18
C VAL A 9 23.23 43.33 -10.02
N LEU A 10 21.97 43.76 -10.11
CA LEU A 10 20.91 43.32 -9.21
C LEU A 10 20.48 41.90 -9.64
N ALA A 11 21.01 40.88 -8.97
CA ALA A 11 20.50 39.52 -9.12
C ALA A 11 19.12 39.45 -8.46
N VAL A 12 18.06 39.48 -9.27
CA VAL A 12 16.72 39.09 -8.83
C VAL A 12 16.76 37.59 -8.59
N VAL A 13 16.94 37.19 -7.33
CA VAL A 13 16.66 35.81 -6.91
C VAL A 13 15.14 35.66 -6.98
N LEU A 14 14.66 35.03 -8.04
CA LEU A 14 13.30 34.48 -8.04
C LEU A 14 13.26 33.41 -6.94
N PRO A 15 12.29 33.44 -6.01
CA PRO A 15 12.12 32.32 -5.09
C PRO A 15 11.89 31.07 -5.95
N ALA A 16 12.56 29.98 -5.58
CA ALA A 16 12.28 28.67 -6.14
C ALA A 16 10.75 28.47 -6.08
N GLN A 17 10.12 28.21 -7.22
CA GLN A 17 8.75 27.72 -7.23
C GLN A 17 8.74 26.47 -6.35
N THR A 18 8.11 26.56 -5.17
CA THR A 18 7.72 25.40 -4.39
C THR A 18 6.94 24.50 -5.34
N ALA A 19 7.38 23.25 -5.50
CA ALA A 19 6.62 22.25 -6.24
C ALA A 19 5.15 22.34 -5.79
N ALA A 20 4.21 22.37 -6.73
CA ALA A 20 2.80 22.44 -6.42
C ALA A 20 2.46 21.35 -5.40
N ALA A 21 1.88 21.73 -4.25
CA ALA A 21 1.55 20.81 -3.17
C ALA A 21 0.76 19.62 -3.72
N VAL A 22 1.21 18.40 -3.42
CA VAL A 22 0.53 17.18 -3.85
C VAL A 22 -0.83 17.15 -3.15
N ASN A 23 -1.91 17.17 -3.92
CA ASN A 23 -3.26 17.05 -3.38
C ASN A 23 -3.61 15.56 -3.25
N TYR A 24 -4.19 15.17 -2.12
CA TYR A 24 -4.73 13.83 -1.89
C TYR A 24 -6.23 13.91 -1.71
N PRO A 25 -7.05 13.89 -2.79
CA PRO A 25 -8.50 13.85 -2.66
C PRO A 25 -8.99 12.44 -2.31
N LEU A 26 -9.98 12.34 -1.42
CA LEU A 26 -10.49 11.05 -0.91
C LEU A 26 -10.89 10.06 -2.02
N ALA A 27 -11.43 10.57 -3.14
CA ALA A 27 -11.89 9.74 -4.26
C ALA A 27 -10.78 8.85 -4.89
N SER A 28 -9.53 9.32 -4.85
CA SER A 28 -8.37 8.66 -5.45
C SER A 28 -7.27 8.29 -4.44
N THR A 29 -7.44 8.64 -3.16
CA THR A 29 -6.46 8.41 -2.11
C THR A 29 -6.79 7.12 -1.35
N PRO A 30 -5.96 6.07 -1.46
CA PRO A 30 -6.10 4.89 -0.60
C PRO A 30 -5.74 5.26 0.83
N LEU A 31 -6.54 4.79 1.79
CA LEU A 31 -6.36 5.05 3.21
C LEU A 31 -6.28 3.73 3.97
N ILE A 32 -5.48 3.70 5.03
CA ILE A 32 -5.44 2.60 5.98
C ILE A 32 -5.58 3.15 7.39
N THR A 33 -6.39 2.49 8.22
CA THR A 33 -6.40 2.71 9.68
C THR A 33 -6.18 1.40 10.43
N TRP A 34 -5.46 1.49 11.55
CA TRP A 34 -5.21 0.33 12.42
C TRP A 34 -4.96 0.74 13.87
N ASN A 35 -5.76 0.20 14.79
CA ASN A 35 -5.38 0.13 16.20
C ASN A 35 -4.38 -1.03 16.37
N MET A 36 -3.11 -0.70 16.53
CA MET A 36 -2.05 -1.69 16.50
C MET A 36 -1.77 -2.35 17.85
N GLN A 37 -2.36 -1.85 18.94
CA GLN A 37 -2.06 -2.31 20.30
C GLN A 37 -0.55 -2.47 20.56
N GLY A 38 0.23 -1.43 20.23
CA GLY A 38 1.70 -1.43 20.35
C GLY A 38 2.20 -1.52 21.80
N ALA A 39 1.27 -1.49 22.76
CA ALA A 39 1.45 -1.54 24.20
C ALA A 39 1.78 -2.93 24.81
N ASN A 40 1.51 -4.01 24.06
CA ASN A 40 1.70 -5.40 24.51
C ASN A 40 3.08 -5.97 24.14
N GLU A 41 3.94 -5.15 23.54
CA GLU A 41 5.30 -5.49 23.16
C GLU A 41 6.23 -4.60 23.98
N ALA A 42 6.97 -5.19 24.92
CA ALA A 42 7.84 -4.44 25.81
C ALA A 42 9.09 -3.94 25.06
N GLY A 43 9.05 -2.71 24.52
CA GLY A 43 10.23 -1.99 24.04
C GLY A 43 10.06 -1.26 22.70
N PRO A 44 11.06 -0.46 22.27
CA PRO A 44 11.09 0.21 20.96
C PRO A 44 11.21 -0.74 19.75
N ASP A 45 11.14 -2.06 19.98
CA ASP A 45 11.50 -3.14 19.06
C ASP A 45 10.26 -3.94 18.60
N THR A 46 9.23 -3.28 18.08
CA THR A 46 7.99 -3.96 17.65
C THR A 46 8.02 -4.33 16.17
N ASN A 47 7.75 -5.60 15.87
CA ASN A 47 7.62 -6.11 14.50
C ASN A 47 6.47 -5.43 13.73
N LYS A 48 5.52 -4.84 14.45
CA LYS A 48 4.35 -4.16 13.90
C LYS A 48 4.74 -2.95 13.07
N TRP A 49 5.65 -2.11 13.56
CA TRP A 49 6.15 -0.99 12.78
C TRP A 49 6.95 -1.47 11.56
N GLN A 50 7.94 -2.34 11.79
CA GLN A 50 8.89 -2.71 10.74
C GLN A 50 8.32 -3.57 9.62
N ASN A 51 7.35 -4.42 9.93
CA ASN A 51 6.77 -5.34 8.95
C ASN A 51 5.39 -4.84 8.49
N HIS A 52 4.46 -4.70 9.41
CA HIS A 52 3.06 -4.43 9.07
C HIS A 52 2.85 -2.98 8.64
N VAL A 53 3.23 -2.00 9.46
CA VAL A 53 3.10 -0.57 9.11
C VAL A 53 3.94 -0.26 7.87
N ARG A 54 5.13 -0.84 7.72
CA ARG A 54 5.96 -0.66 6.51
C ARG A 54 5.22 -1.12 5.27
N SER A 55 4.67 -2.33 5.29
CA SER A 55 3.91 -2.86 4.16
C SER A 55 2.66 -2.02 3.86
N TYR A 56 1.93 -1.57 4.89
CA TYR A 56 0.79 -0.68 4.70
C TYR A 56 1.19 0.71 4.17
N ALA A 57 2.32 1.25 4.62
CA ALA A 57 2.84 2.53 4.15
C ALA A 57 3.31 2.48 2.69
N ARG A 58 3.59 1.29 2.14
CA ARG A 58 3.79 1.11 0.68
C ARG A 58 2.48 1.12 -0.10
N GLN A 59 1.41 0.60 0.50
CA GLN A 59 0.12 0.39 -0.16
C GLN A 59 -0.79 1.64 -0.13
N ALA A 60 -0.63 2.50 0.88
CA ALA A 60 -1.42 3.71 1.07
C ALA A 60 -0.55 4.95 1.35
N PRO A 61 -0.82 6.09 0.71
CA PRO A 61 -0.15 7.36 0.99
C PRO A 61 -0.49 7.94 2.38
N VAL A 62 -1.56 7.45 3.04
CA VAL A 62 -1.96 7.89 4.39
C VAL A 62 -2.33 6.67 5.23
N VAL A 63 -1.56 6.42 6.30
CA VAL A 63 -1.80 5.35 7.28
C VAL A 63 -2.02 5.97 8.66
N MET A 64 -3.19 5.71 9.25
CA MET A 64 -3.67 6.26 10.51
C MET A 64 -3.57 5.20 11.62
N LEU A 65 -2.78 5.47 12.66
CA LEU A 65 -2.46 4.48 13.68
C LEU A 65 -2.96 4.92 15.06
N GLN A 66 -3.54 3.96 15.78
CA GLN A 66 -3.95 4.07 17.19
C GLN A 66 -3.18 3.08 18.05
N GLU A 67 -2.95 3.44 19.32
CA GLU A 67 -2.07 2.67 20.22
C GLU A 67 -0.71 2.40 19.59
N ALA A 68 -0.10 3.45 19.02
CA ALA A 68 1.10 3.38 18.19
C ALA A 68 2.38 2.93 18.93
N GLY A 69 2.26 2.53 20.20
CA GLY A 69 3.37 2.19 21.09
C GLY A 69 4.08 3.42 21.67
N ALA A 70 5.29 3.22 22.19
CA ALA A 70 6.09 4.28 22.81
C ALA A 70 6.91 5.09 21.79
N THR A 71 7.32 4.46 20.69
CA THR A 71 8.15 5.05 19.63
C THR A 71 7.76 4.51 18.27
N PRO A 72 7.96 5.26 17.17
CA PRO A 72 7.85 4.74 15.81
C PRO A 72 8.99 3.75 15.49
N ALA A 73 9.03 3.26 14.24
CA ALA A 73 10.07 2.37 13.74
C ALA A 73 11.49 2.84 14.09
N ARG A 74 12.36 1.93 14.52
CA ARG A 74 13.71 2.25 15.00
C ARG A 74 14.64 2.82 13.92
N THR A 75 14.35 2.49 12.66
CA THR A 75 15.06 3.02 11.48
C THR A 75 14.57 4.40 11.05
N SER A 76 13.63 5.00 11.79
CA SER A 76 13.16 6.37 11.53
C SER A 76 14.11 7.41 12.11
N ASN A 77 14.43 8.42 11.30
CA ASN A 77 15.31 9.52 11.65
C ASN A 77 14.48 10.69 12.19
N ARG A 78 14.69 11.04 13.47
CA ARG A 78 13.99 12.14 14.12
C ARG A 78 14.30 13.48 13.46
N GLN A 79 13.24 14.20 13.12
CA GLN A 79 13.28 15.57 12.59
C GLN A 79 12.95 16.56 13.70
N THR A 80 12.82 17.84 13.34
CA THR A 80 12.38 18.88 14.29
C THR A 80 10.94 18.62 14.70
N ASP A 81 10.71 18.43 16.00
CA ASP A 81 9.36 18.28 16.54
C ASP A 81 8.50 19.51 16.26
N LEU A 82 7.19 19.28 16.13
CA LEU A 82 6.21 20.34 15.98
C LEU A 82 5.54 20.61 17.33
N THR A 83 5.40 21.89 17.66
CA THR A 83 4.61 22.32 18.81
C THR A 83 3.30 22.90 18.33
N ARG A 84 2.20 22.43 18.91
CA ARG A 84 0.84 22.95 18.68
C ARG A 84 0.21 23.34 20.00
N THR A 85 -0.69 24.30 19.96
CA THR A 85 -1.48 24.71 21.12
C THR A 85 -2.92 24.37 20.88
N THR A 86 -3.57 23.89 21.94
CA THR A 86 -5.00 23.61 21.93
C THR A 86 -5.65 24.24 23.16
N VAL A 87 -6.93 24.57 23.09
CA VAL A 87 -7.66 25.12 24.23
C VAL A 87 -8.58 24.03 24.78
N GLY A 88 -8.42 23.69 26.05
CA GLY A 88 -9.33 22.79 26.76
C GLY A 88 -10.67 23.45 27.03
N ARG A 89 -11.70 22.64 27.37
CA ARG A 89 -13.01 23.16 27.78
C ARG A 89 -12.94 24.02 29.05
N ASP A 90 -11.91 23.80 29.86
CA ASP A 90 -11.53 24.60 31.03
C ASP A 90 -10.91 25.97 30.67
N GLY A 91 -10.82 26.31 29.38
CA GLY A 91 -10.20 27.53 28.87
C GLY A 91 -8.67 27.53 28.94
N HIS A 92 -8.04 26.44 29.40
CA HIS A 92 -6.58 26.39 29.55
C HIS A 92 -5.93 26.03 28.22
N ILE A 93 -4.86 26.76 27.88
CA ILE A 93 -4.02 26.45 26.73
C ILE A 93 -3.13 25.26 27.10
N ARG A 94 -3.17 24.23 26.27
CA ARG A 94 -2.37 23.02 26.38
C ARG A 94 -1.41 22.96 25.21
N THR A 95 -0.13 22.84 25.52
CA THR A 95 0.91 22.60 24.53
C THR A 95 0.94 21.12 24.17
N ARG A 96 1.05 20.81 22.88
CA ARG A 96 1.09 19.47 22.32
C ARG A 96 2.33 19.34 21.46
N THR A 97 3.20 18.42 21.84
CA THR A 97 4.37 18.05 21.06
C THR A 97 4.01 16.91 20.11
N ILE A 98 4.25 17.13 18.83
CA ILE A 98 4.13 16.12 17.79
C ILE A 98 5.56 15.82 17.34
N GLN A 99 6.01 14.61 17.63
CA GLN A 99 7.32 14.16 17.17
C GLN A 99 7.25 13.89 15.67
N HIS A 100 8.26 14.33 14.94
CA HIS A 100 8.34 14.16 13.49
C HIS A 100 9.54 13.30 13.13
N TYR A 101 9.34 12.32 12.27
CA TYR A 101 10.39 11.45 11.78
C TYR A 101 10.33 11.28 10.26
N HIS A 102 11.49 11.15 9.63
CA HIS A 102 11.61 10.60 8.28
C HIS A 102 11.90 9.12 8.39
N TRP A 103 11.11 8.32 7.71
CA TRP A 103 11.28 6.87 7.68
C TRP A 103 11.48 6.41 6.25
N ASN A 104 12.67 5.85 5.98
CA ASN A 104 12.94 5.24 4.69
C ASN A 104 12.43 3.81 4.71
N LEU A 105 11.49 3.49 3.82
CA LEU A 105 11.00 2.13 3.66
C LEU A 105 11.96 1.29 2.82
N ASP A 106 12.95 1.86 2.11
CA ASP A 106 13.86 1.14 1.20
C ASP A 106 15.35 1.45 1.47
N THR A 107 16.25 1.14 0.52
CA THR A 107 17.69 1.45 0.60
C THR A 107 17.94 2.97 0.62
N SER A 108 19.13 3.39 1.06
CA SER A 108 19.59 4.78 0.90
C SER A 108 19.71 5.20 -0.57
N ASP A 109 19.92 4.24 -1.47
CA ASP A 109 20.21 4.48 -2.88
C ASP A 109 18.93 4.64 -3.71
N HIS A 110 17.81 4.07 -3.24
CA HIS A 110 16.47 4.20 -3.81
C HIS A 110 15.43 4.42 -2.69
N PRO A 111 15.44 5.59 -2.03
CA PRO A 111 14.67 5.76 -0.81
C PRO A 111 13.18 5.97 -1.08
N THR A 112 12.34 5.12 -0.47
CA THR A 112 10.90 5.36 -0.35
C THR A 112 10.65 6.05 0.97
N LEU A 113 10.73 7.39 0.97
CA LEU A 113 10.59 8.19 2.18
C LEU A 113 9.13 8.33 2.62
N ARG A 114 8.93 8.27 3.93
CA ARG A 114 7.67 8.57 4.62
C ARG A 114 7.90 9.58 5.73
N ASN A 115 6.93 10.46 5.92
CA ASN A 115 6.83 11.29 7.10
C ASN A 115 6.01 10.57 8.15
N VAL A 116 6.53 10.46 9.38
CA VAL A 116 5.81 9.92 10.54
C VAL A 116 5.59 11.04 11.53
N PHE A 117 4.32 11.39 11.76
CA PHE A 117 3.91 12.33 12.81
C PHE A 117 3.35 11.54 13.98
N PHE A 118 3.93 11.72 15.16
CA PHE A 118 3.66 10.91 16.34
C PHE A 118 3.27 11.80 17.51
N ALA A 119 2.02 11.70 17.96
CA ALA A 119 1.44 12.53 19.00
C ALA A 119 1.37 11.78 20.34
N LEU A 120 1.99 12.36 21.37
CA LEU A 120 1.93 11.87 22.73
C LEU A 120 0.57 12.23 23.35
N THR A 121 -0.25 11.24 23.67
CA THR A 121 -1.65 11.46 24.06
C THR A 121 -1.90 11.49 25.57
N GLN A 122 -0.94 11.05 26.40
CA GLN A 122 -1.03 11.08 27.87
C GLN A 122 0.17 11.81 28.48
N ASN A 123 -0.09 12.92 29.21
CA ASN A 123 0.81 13.63 30.13
C ASN A 123 2.31 13.71 29.75
N GLU A 124 2.63 13.81 28.45
CA GLU A 124 4.01 13.87 27.93
C GLU A 124 4.90 12.64 28.25
N GLU A 125 4.39 11.63 28.98
CA GLU A 125 5.08 10.37 29.37
C GLU A 125 4.43 9.10 28.78
N GLY A 126 3.35 9.25 28.00
CA GLY A 126 2.49 8.14 27.55
C GLY A 126 3.19 7.12 26.65
N GLY A 127 3.47 5.93 27.19
CA GLY A 127 4.10 4.84 26.42
C GLY A 127 3.15 3.92 25.65
N ARG A 128 1.82 3.96 25.90
CA ARG A 128 0.87 2.94 25.37
C ARG A 128 -0.11 3.42 24.29
N VAL A 129 -0.76 4.57 24.47
CA VAL A 129 -1.96 4.95 23.69
C VAL A 129 -1.72 6.11 22.71
N ASN A 130 -0.49 6.23 22.20
CA ASN A 130 -0.11 7.28 21.27
C ASN A 130 -0.83 7.15 19.93
N LEU A 131 -0.93 8.27 19.22
CA LEU A 131 -1.45 8.33 17.86
C LEU A 131 -0.32 8.60 16.89
N ALA A 132 -0.37 8.00 15.70
CA ALA A 132 0.55 8.34 14.63
C ALA A 132 -0.15 8.42 13.28
N ILE A 133 0.38 9.25 12.39
CA ILE A 133 0.04 9.23 10.95
C ILE A 133 1.34 9.07 10.18
N VAL A 134 1.38 8.06 9.31
CA VAL A 134 2.46 7.85 8.32
C VAL A 134 1.96 8.34 6.97
N VAL A 135 2.70 9.25 6.32
CA VAL A 135 2.31 9.82 5.03
C VAL A 135 3.42 9.79 3.98
N GLU A 136 3.01 9.63 2.72
CA GLU A 136 3.85 9.86 1.54
C GLU A 136 3.89 11.35 1.21
N GLY A 137 5.09 11.90 1.02
CA GLY A 137 5.29 13.32 0.74
C GLY A 137 5.16 14.20 1.98
N ASP A 138 5.41 15.51 1.79
CA ASP A 138 5.34 16.50 2.85
C ASP A 138 3.93 17.09 2.94
N PRO A 139 3.23 16.99 4.09
CA PRO A 139 1.94 17.65 4.25
C PRO A 139 2.13 19.17 4.31
N ASP A 140 1.15 19.90 3.77
CA ASP A 140 1.13 21.37 3.86
C ASP A 140 0.99 21.85 5.31
N GLU A 141 0.31 21.07 6.14
CA GLU A 141 0.07 21.39 7.54
C GLU A 141 -0.08 20.12 8.37
N VAL A 142 0.40 20.18 9.61
CA VAL A 142 0.18 19.16 10.64
C VAL A 142 -0.38 19.85 11.86
N ASN A 143 -1.50 19.38 12.38
CA ASN A 143 -2.21 20.02 13.48
C ASN A 143 -2.89 18.98 14.39
N VAL A 144 -3.40 19.45 15.53
CA VAL A 144 -4.13 18.61 16.49
C VAL A 144 -5.44 19.28 16.89
N VAL A 145 -6.47 18.47 17.10
CA VAL A 145 -7.77 18.93 17.60
C VAL A 145 -7.97 18.39 19.01
N GLN A 146 -8.25 19.27 19.97
CA GLN A 146 -8.45 18.88 21.34
C GLN A 146 -9.81 18.21 21.51
N ASN A 147 -9.81 17.07 22.19
CA ASN A 147 -11.04 16.42 22.58
C ASN A 147 -11.74 17.25 23.66
N PRO A 148 -13.02 17.61 23.46
CA PRO A 148 -13.78 18.34 24.46
C PRO A 148 -14.16 17.49 25.68
N VAL A 149 -14.05 16.16 25.58
CA VAL A 149 -14.20 15.23 26.70
C VAL A 149 -12.83 15.04 27.36
N GLU A 150 -12.73 15.32 28.66
CA GLU A 150 -11.45 15.38 29.39
C GLU A 150 -10.67 14.04 29.37
N ALA A 151 -11.37 12.92 29.52
CA ALA A 151 -10.76 11.59 29.42
C ALA A 151 -10.38 11.21 27.98
N GLY A 152 -10.91 11.92 26.99
CA GLY A 152 -10.76 11.62 25.57
C GLY A 152 -9.40 12.07 25.01
N ARG A 153 -8.97 11.38 23.97
CA ARG A 153 -7.69 11.63 23.28
C ARG A 153 -7.85 12.70 22.21
N ILE A 154 -6.82 13.53 22.01
CA ILE A 154 -6.75 14.48 20.89
C ILE A 154 -6.89 13.76 19.54
N ALA A 155 -7.29 14.47 18.50
CA ALA A 155 -7.09 14.02 17.11
C ALA A 155 -5.76 14.58 16.58
N LEU A 156 -5.00 13.76 15.86
CA LEU A 156 -3.82 14.21 15.10
C LEU A 156 -4.21 14.29 13.63
N GLY A 157 -3.88 15.39 12.96
CA GLY A 157 -4.27 15.65 11.58
C GLY A 157 -3.15 16.16 10.69
N VAL A 158 -3.22 15.83 9.41
CA VAL A 158 -2.33 16.30 8.34
C VAL A 158 -3.16 16.83 7.16
N ARG A 159 -2.66 17.85 6.46
CA ARG A 159 -3.34 18.47 5.32
C ARG A 159 -2.53 18.32 4.03
N PHE A 160 -3.20 17.91 2.97
CA PHE A 160 -2.68 17.91 1.59
C PHE A 160 -3.66 18.64 0.69
N GLY A 161 -3.26 19.81 0.18
CA GLY A 161 -4.14 20.71 -0.56
C GLY A 161 -5.39 21.07 0.25
N ALA A 162 -6.55 20.71 -0.29
CA ALA A 162 -7.85 20.97 0.33
C ALA A 162 -8.33 19.88 1.29
N ASN A 163 -7.54 18.82 1.53
CA ASN A 163 -7.99 17.62 2.24
C ASN A 163 -7.25 17.44 3.56
N TRP A 164 -8.00 17.36 4.65
CA TRP A 164 -7.50 16.99 5.96
C TRP A 164 -7.71 15.49 6.24
N TYR A 165 -6.70 14.88 6.83
CA TYR A 165 -6.71 13.49 7.25
C TYR A 165 -6.38 13.40 8.74
N PHE A 166 -7.27 12.82 9.53
CA PHE A 166 -7.12 12.69 10.98
C PHE A 166 -7.11 11.24 11.45
N THR A 167 -6.32 10.97 12.48
CA THR A 167 -6.39 9.74 13.27
C THR A 167 -7.02 10.02 14.64
N VAL A 168 -7.92 9.14 15.08
CA VAL A 168 -8.60 9.24 16.39
C VAL A 168 -8.63 7.88 17.09
N HIS A 169 -8.77 7.90 18.41
CA HIS A 169 -9.00 6.71 19.22
C HIS A 169 -10.05 7.02 20.29
N GLY A 170 -11.30 6.65 20.02
CA GLY A 170 -12.44 6.87 20.91
C GLY A 170 -12.28 6.17 22.26
N LEU A 171 -12.99 6.66 23.28
CA LEU A 171 -12.97 6.07 24.62
C LEU A 171 -13.47 4.62 24.61
N SER A 172 -12.79 3.75 25.36
CA SER A 172 -13.24 2.38 25.61
C SER A 172 -14.63 2.35 26.24
N GLY A 173 -15.40 1.30 25.98
CA GLY A 173 -16.76 1.15 26.55
C GLY A 173 -17.84 1.85 25.74
N GLY A 174 -17.66 1.94 24.43
CA GLY A 174 -18.68 2.45 23.50
C GLY A 174 -18.35 3.79 22.86
N GLY A 175 -17.11 4.30 22.92
CA GLY A 175 -16.71 5.49 22.16
C GLY A 175 -17.44 6.76 22.56
N GLY A 176 -17.77 6.97 23.84
CA GLY A 176 -18.70 8.01 24.30
C GLY A 176 -18.34 9.46 23.88
N ASP A 177 -17.08 9.69 23.52
CA ASP A 177 -16.53 10.97 23.03
C ASP A 177 -16.50 11.09 21.50
N SER A 178 -16.62 9.98 20.75
CA SER A 178 -16.31 9.93 19.32
C SER A 178 -17.13 10.90 18.47
N ALA A 179 -18.45 10.97 18.69
CA ALA A 179 -19.30 11.91 17.96
C ALA A 179 -18.94 13.37 18.28
N VAL A 180 -18.72 13.67 19.56
CA VAL A 180 -18.37 15.02 20.01
C VAL A 180 -17.01 15.45 19.45
N LEU A 181 -16.02 14.55 19.45
CA LEU A 181 -14.71 14.81 18.85
C LEU A 181 -14.82 15.05 17.34
N LEU A 182 -15.61 14.26 16.62
CA LEU A 182 -15.86 14.46 15.19
C LEU A 182 -16.47 15.83 14.91
N ASN A 183 -17.46 16.27 15.69
CA ASN A 183 -18.04 17.61 15.55
C ASN A 183 -17.06 18.72 15.87
N THR A 184 -16.17 18.53 16.85
CA THR A 184 -15.08 19.49 17.11
C THR A 184 -14.07 19.53 15.96
N ILE A 185 -13.80 18.41 15.29
CA ILE A 185 -12.95 18.40 14.08
C ILE A 185 -13.63 19.19 12.96
N ASP A 186 -14.92 18.95 12.72
CA ASP A 186 -15.73 19.65 11.71
C ASP A 186 -15.70 21.17 11.92
N GLU A 187 -16.07 21.63 13.13
CA GLU A 187 -16.03 23.05 13.51
C GLU A 187 -14.62 23.67 13.38
N GLN A 188 -13.58 22.91 13.73
CA GLN A 188 -12.21 23.40 13.67
C GLN A 188 -11.71 23.52 12.23
N VAL A 189 -12.07 22.58 11.35
CA VAL A 189 -11.75 22.64 9.92
C VAL A 189 -12.51 23.80 9.27
N ASP A 190 -13.77 24.02 9.61
CA ASP A 190 -14.57 25.16 9.15
C ASP A 190 -14.00 26.51 9.61
N HIS A 191 -13.51 26.59 10.85
CA HIS A 191 -12.82 27.77 11.34
C HIS A 191 -11.55 28.05 10.51
N TRP A 192 -10.74 27.02 10.27
CA TRP A 192 -9.55 27.14 9.44
C TRP A 192 -9.85 27.53 7.99
N ALA A 193 -10.92 26.98 7.42
CA ALA A 193 -11.43 27.27 6.09
C ALA A 193 -11.87 28.75 5.99
N THR A 194 -12.64 29.21 6.98
CA THR A 194 -13.13 30.60 7.07
C THR A 194 -11.99 31.60 7.17
N ASP A 195 -11.05 31.37 8.09
CA ASP A 195 -9.88 32.25 8.30
C ASP A 195 -9.05 32.43 7.03
N ARG A 196 -8.95 31.36 6.23
CA ARG A 196 -8.11 31.29 5.02
C ARG A 196 -8.90 31.57 3.74
N GLN A 197 -10.22 31.74 3.83
CA GLN A 197 -11.13 31.90 2.68
C GLN A 197 -10.99 30.78 1.63
N VAL A 198 -10.86 29.54 2.10
CA VAL A 198 -10.77 28.33 1.27
C VAL A 198 -11.82 27.33 1.72
N GLN A 199 -12.11 26.33 0.88
CA GLN A 199 -12.90 25.18 1.29
C GLN A 199 -11.98 24.01 1.59
N TYR A 200 -12.26 23.33 2.69
CA TYR A 200 -11.59 22.11 3.08
C TYR A 200 -12.59 20.96 3.16
N ASN A 201 -12.09 19.75 2.91
CA ASN A 201 -12.76 18.51 3.26
C ASN A 201 -11.95 17.82 4.36
N TRP A 202 -12.58 16.94 5.12
CA TRP A 202 -11.91 16.11 6.11
C TRP A 202 -12.30 14.63 6.04
N THR A 203 -11.34 13.78 6.38
CA THR A 203 -11.55 12.34 6.58
C THR A 203 -10.84 11.91 7.85
N VAL A 204 -11.57 11.24 8.73
CA VAL A 204 -11.10 10.75 10.02
C VAL A 204 -11.12 9.23 9.99
N GLY A 205 -9.97 8.57 10.16
CA GLY A 205 -9.90 7.12 10.35
C GLY A 205 -9.46 6.77 11.76
N GLY A 206 -9.99 5.67 12.29
CA GLY A 206 -9.55 5.20 13.60
C GLY A 206 -10.44 4.15 14.22
N ASP A 207 -10.06 3.77 15.44
CA ASP A 207 -10.88 3.01 16.36
C ASP A 207 -11.84 3.97 17.08
N PHE A 208 -13.09 3.96 16.66
CA PHE A 208 -14.15 4.76 17.27
C PHE A 208 -14.75 4.09 18.51
N ASN A 209 -14.42 2.82 18.81
CA ASN A 209 -14.97 2.06 19.92
C ASN A 209 -16.52 1.96 19.93
N VAL A 210 -17.18 2.20 18.79
CA VAL A 210 -18.64 2.08 18.61
C VAL A 210 -18.99 1.66 17.19
N ASP A 211 -20.05 0.87 17.03
CA ASP A 211 -20.58 0.49 15.71
C ASP A 211 -20.89 1.73 14.84
N PRO A 212 -20.52 1.74 13.53
CA PRO A 212 -20.67 2.91 12.66
C PRO A 212 -22.11 3.41 12.55
N ASN A 213 -23.10 2.52 12.55
CA ASN A 213 -24.50 2.92 12.47
C ASN A 213 -24.99 3.53 13.79
N ALA A 214 -24.46 3.07 14.92
CA ALA A 214 -24.75 3.64 16.22
C ALA A 214 -24.09 5.02 16.40
N LEU A 215 -22.86 5.19 15.91
CA LEU A 215 -22.16 6.47 15.91
C LEU A 215 -22.91 7.53 15.09
N ALA A 216 -23.30 7.19 13.86
CA ALA A 216 -23.99 8.10 12.94
C ALA A 216 -25.39 8.55 13.42
N ARG A 217 -25.94 7.91 14.45
CA ARG A 217 -27.23 8.27 15.07
C ARG A 217 -27.09 9.13 16.32
N ARG A 218 -25.88 9.47 16.75
CA ARG A 218 -25.69 10.31 17.94
C ARG A 218 -25.97 11.77 17.63
N ASP A 219 -26.56 12.48 18.58
CA ASP A 219 -26.94 13.89 18.43
C ASP A 219 -25.76 14.80 18.06
N ALA A 220 -24.55 14.47 18.55
CA ALA A 220 -23.34 15.22 18.26
C ALA A 220 -22.59 14.75 17.00
N PHE A 221 -23.15 13.83 16.21
CA PHE A 221 -22.50 13.41 14.96
C PHE A 221 -22.60 14.55 13.93
N PRO A 222 -21.51 14.92 13.22
CA PRO A 222 -21.51 16.09 12.34
C PRO A 222 -22.59 15.98 11.24
N ILE A 223 -23.29 17.08 10.99
CA ILE A 223 -24.35 17.13 9.99
C ILE A 223 -23.73 17.01 8.59
N GLY A 224 -24.21 16.07 7.79
CA GLY A 224 -23.72 15.85 6.43
C GLY A 224 -22.52 14.91 6.34
N ALA A 225 -21.88 14.58 7.46
CA ALA A 225 -20.85 13.56 7.51
C ALA A 225 -21.43 12.15 7.32
N ARG A 226 -20.59 11.21 6.91
CA ARG A 226 -20.92 9.79 6.72
C ARG A 226 -19.81 8.88 7.16
N THR A 227 -20.18 7.68 7.57
CA THR A 227 -19.24 6.59 7.89
C THR A 227 -18.89 5.80 6.62
N ILE A 228 -17.63 5.41 6.49
CA ILE A 228 -17.11 4.48 5.47
C ILE A 228 -16.58 3.28 6.23
N HIS A 229 -17.30 2.16 6.17
CA HIS A 229 -17.08 1.01 7.05
C HIS A 229 -17.25 -0.31 6.31
N THR A 230 -16.86 -1.40 6.96
CA THR A 230 -17.03 -2.76 6.44
C THR A 230 -18.49 -3.19 6.42
N PRO A 231 -18.86 -4.18 5.57
CA PRO A 231 -20.17 -4.80 5.61
C PRO A 231 -20.53 -5.34 7.01
N ALA A 232 -21.83 -5.45 7.31
CA ALA A 232 -22.30 -5.80 8.66
C ALA A 232 -21.80 -7.16 9.19
N ASN A 233 -21.45 -8.09 8.31
CA ASN A 233 -20.92 -9.41 8.64
C ASN A 233 -19.37 -9.46 8.72
N VAL A 234 -18.69 -8.35 8.49
CA VAL A 234 -17.22 -8.26 8.49
C VAL A 234 -16.80 -7.43 9.72
N ALA A 235 -16.38 -8.13 10.77
CA ALA A 235 -15.90 -7.52 12.00
C ALA A 235 -14.49 -6.95 11.84
N THR A 236 -14.22 -5.86 12.57
CA THR A 236 -12.88 -5.25 12.64
C THR A 236 -12.22 -5.47 13.99
N HIS A 237 -12.89 -6.16 14.92
CA HIS A 237 -12.34 -6.53 16.21
C HIS A 237 -12.70 -7.98 16.58
N ASN A 238 -11.86 -8.68 17.35
CA ASN A 238 -12.04 -10.08 17.75
C ASN A 238 -13.35 -10.34 18.50
N SER A 239 -13.91 -9.33 19.16
CA SER A 239 -15.24 -9.39 19.79
C SER A 239 -16.40 -9.40 18.79
N ARG A 240 -16.12 -9.51 17.49
CA ARG A 240 -17.08 -9.47 16.37
C ARG A 240 -17.76 -8.12 16.14
N ASN A 241 -17.19 -7.04 16.71
CA ASN A 241 -17.69 -5.68 16.52
C ASN A 241 -16.99 -4.99 15.33
N ARG A 242 -17.63 -3.94 14.79
CA ARG A 242 -17.07 -3.02 13.80
C ARG A 242 -16.71 -1.72 14.52
N LEU A 243 -15.47 -1.62 14.95
CA LEU A 243 -14.98 -0.49 15.77
C LEU A 243 -14.06 0.44 14.96
N ASP A 244 -13.43 -0.10 13.91
CA ASP A 244 -12.41 0.56 13.11
C ASP A 244 -13.00 0.89 11.73
N TYR A 245 -13.02 2.16 11.36
CA TYR A 245 -13.58 2.63 10.09
C TYR A 245 -13.16 4.07 9.82
N PHE A 246 -13.75 4.70 8.81
CA PHE A 246 -13.54 6.11 8.50
C PHE A 246 -14.84 6.92 8.58
N VAL A 247 -14.72 8.24 8.78
CA VAL A 247 -15.81 9.22 8.73
C VAL A 247 -15.36 10.40 7.87
N THR A 248 -16.23 10.93 7.02
CA THR A 248 -15.90 12.06 6.13
C THR A 248 -17.10 12.98 5.90
N ASP A 249 -16.83 14.26 5.61
CA ASP A 249 -17.77 15.30 5.18
C ASP A 249 -17.98 15.38 3.65
N VAL A 250 -17.12 14.74 2.86
CA VAL A 250 -17.19 14.78 1.38
C VAL A 250 -18.52 14.18 0.94
N LEU A 251 -19.31 14.85 0.08
CA LEU A 251 -20.64 14.38 -0.35
C LEU A 251 -20.66 13.49 -1.61
N HIS A 252 -19.56 13.40 -2.38
CA HIS A 252 -19.56 12.89 -3.77
C HIS A 252 -18.66 11.69 -4.10
N THR A 253 -18.46 10.78 -3.16
CA THR A 253 -17.87 9.47 -3.46
C THR A 253 -18.92 8.42 -3.15
N ASP A 254 -19.30 7.63 -4.16
CA ASP A 254 -19.81 6.28 -3.94
C ASP A 254 -18.97 5.68 -2.80
N PRO A 255 -19.54 5.42 -1.60
CA PRO A 255 -18.75 4.98 -0.48
C PRO A 255 -18.11 3.67 -0.90
N ARG A 256 -16.81 3.71 -1.24
CA ARG A 256 -16.04 2.48 -1.40
C ARG A 256 -16.10 1.82 -0.03
N ASP A 257 -16.85 0.72 0.06
CA ASP A 257 -16.98 -0.04 1.30
C ASP A 257 -15.58 -0.25 1.88
N ALA A 258 -15.42 0.05 3.17
CA ALA A 258 -14.16 -0.28 3.82
C ALA A 258 -14.01 -1.80 3.83
N TYR A 259 -12.78 -2.30 3.86
CA TYR A 259 -12.50 -3.73 3.88
C TYR A 259 -11.39 -4.03 4.85
N VAL A 260 -11.35 -5.28 5.31
CA VAL A 260 -10.26 -5.79 6.13
C VAL A 260 -9.07 -6.08 5.22
N VAL A 261 -7.99 -5.32 5.40
CA VAL A 261 -6.72 -5.48 4.66
C VAL A 261 -5.94 -6.66 5.20
N GLY A 262 -5.97 -6.87 6.52
CA GLY A 262 -5.21 -7.92 7.18
C GLY A 262 -5.55 -8.10 8.65
N THR A 263 -5.04 -9.19 9.21
CA THR A 263 -5.22 -9.57 10.62
C THR A 263 -3.86 -9.72 11.31
N PRO A 264 -3.06 -8.63 11.43
CA PRO A 264 -1.78 -8.64 12.15
C PRO A 264 -1.99 -8.95 13.65
N PRO A 265 -0.91 -9.11 14.45
CA PRO A 265 -0.94 -9.44 15.89
C PRO A 265 -1.63 -8.38 16.79
N SER A 266 -2.93 -8.20 16.62
CA SER A 266 -3.81 -7.33 17.38
C SER A 266 -5.22 -7.94 17.39
N ASP A 267 -6.00 -7.65 18.42
CA ASP A 267 -7.43 -7.95 18.41
C ASP A 267 -8.23 -7.06 17.45
N HIS A 268 -7.65 -5.97 16.95
CA HIS A 268 -8.17 -5.15 15.87
C HIS A 268 -7.64 -5.61 14.50
N ARG A 269 -8.48 -5.47 13.48
CA ARG A 269 -8.17 -5.73 12.07
C ARG A 269 -7.75 -4.43 11.40
N VAL A 270 -6.93 -4.53 10.37
CA VAL A 270 -6.53 -3.38 9.57
C VAL A 270 -7.64 -3.06 8.58
N VAL A 271 -8.07 -1.80 8.54
CA VAL A 271 -9.19 -1.37 7.70
C VAL A 271 -8.70 -0.41 6.63
N GLY A 272 -9.01 -0.75 5.38
CA GLY A 272 -8.66 0.04 4.19
C GLY A 272 -9.89 0.71 3.59
N ALA A 273 -9.70 1.87 2.99
CA ALA A 273 -10.68 2.54 2.14
C ALA A 273 -10.00 3.01 0.84
N GLY A 274 -10.73 2.97 -0.27
CA GLY A 274 -10.12 3.16 -1.60
C GLY A 274 -9.52 1.87 -2.16
N ARG A 275 -9.07 1.87 -3.43
CA ARG A 275 -8.30 0.75 -3.99
C ARG A 275 -6.83 0.95 -3.58
N LEU A 276 -6.26 0.05 -2.77
CA LEU A 276 -4.82 0.12 -2.42
C LEU A 276 -3.96 0.13 -3.68
N ARG A 277 -2.78 0.76 -3.59
CA ARG A 277 -1.76 0.62 -4.63
C ARG A 277 -1.27 -0.83 -4.57
N GLY A 278 -1.51 -1.60 -5.62
CA GLY A 278 -0.70 -2.78 -5.86
C GLY A 278 0.73 -2.34 -6.15
N SER A 279 1.72 -3.14 -5.76
CA SER A 279 3.05 -3.00 -6.36
C SER A 279 2.88 -3.01 -7.89
N ALA A 280 3.58 -2.12 -8.60
CA ALA A 280 3.55 -2.11 -10.07
C ALA A 280 4.06 -3.44 -10.66
N GLU A 281 4.78 -4.22 -9.87
CA GLU A 281 5.23 -5.57 -10.19
C GLU A 281 4.18 -6.62 -9.81
N ARG A 282 3.94 -7.54 -10.74
CA ARG A 282 3.11 -8.71 -10.46
C ARG A 282 3.77 -9.57 -9.38
N PRO A 283 3.01 -10.11 -8.42
CA PRO A 283 3.54 -11.17 -7.56
C PRO A 283 4.00 -12.35 -8.43
N PRO A 284 4.99 -13.11 -7.97
CA PRO A 284 5.57 -14.19 -8.75
C PRO A 284 4.52 -15.26 -9.04
N SER A 285 4.64 -15.90 -10.19
CA SER A 285 3.85 -17.07 -10.58
C SER A 285 4.29 -18.34 -9.85
N LYS A 286 5.52 -18.38 -9.32
CA LYS A 286 6.08 -19.50 -8.57
C LYS A 286 6.81 -19.06 -7.29
N ILE A 287 6.62 -19.80 -6.21
CA ILE A 287 7.49 -19.72 -5.01
C ILE A 287 8.35 -20.99 -4.95
N ASN A 288 9.67 -20.79 -5.05
CA ASN A 288 10.70 -21.76 -4.69
C ASN A 288 11.11 -21.48 -3.24
N LEU A 289 10.47 -22.15 -2.29
CA LEU A 289 10.68 -21.95 -0.87
C LEU A 289 11.79 -22.88 -0.36
N MET A 290 12.79 -22.34 0.30
CA MET A 290 13.86 -23.13 0.94
C MET A 290 13.81 -22.96 2.46
N PRO A 291 13.24 -23.94 3.20
CA PRO A 291 13.28 -23.92 4.66
C PRO A 291 14.66 -24.30 5.17
N ILE A 292 15.36 -23.36 5.80
CA ILE A 292 16.70 -23.55 6.40
C ILE A 292 16.58 -23.46 7.92
N GLY A 293 17.16 -24.44 8.63
CA GLY A 293 17.21 -24.35 10.08
C GLY A 293 17.68 -25.60 10.79
N ASP A 294 17.33 -25.72 12.06
CA ASP A 294 17.71 -26.84 12.93
C ASP A 294 16.57 -27.88 13.04
N ASP A 295 16.42 -28.49 14.22
CA ASP A 295 15.40 -29.49 14.56
C ASP A 295 13.98 -28.99 14.26
N LEU A 296 13.72 -27.71 14.50
CA LEU A 296 12.42 -27.08 14.31
C LEU A 296 12.01 -27.05 12.82
N THR A 297 12.97 -26.84 11.92
CA THR A 297 12.72 -26.83 10.47
C THR A 297 12.52 -28.23 9.91
N GLN A 298 13.21 -29.24 10.46
CA GLN A 298 12.91 -30.62 10.10
C GLN A 298 11.51 -31.01 10.58
N GLY A 299 11.12 -30.55 11.78
CA GLY A 299 9.81 -30.84 12.37
C GLY A 299 9.85 -31.81 13.53
N ILE A 300 10.95 -31.86 14.29
CA ILE A 300 11.01 -32.68 15.50
C ILE A 300 9.90 -32.27 16.45
N GLY A 301 9.10 -33.23 16.94
CA GLY A 301 7.95 -33.00 17.80
C GLY A 301 6.58 -32.94 17.08
N SER A 302 6.57 -32.74 15.76
CA SER A 302 5.34 -32.86 14.95
C SER A 302 4.98 -34.33 14.68
N SER A 303 3.69 -34.64 14.59
CA SER A 303 3.19 -36.00 14.38
C SER A 303 3.49 -36.57 12.99
N ASP A 304 3.72 -35.70 12.01
CA ASP A 304 4.03 -36.03 10.63
C ASP A 304 5.51 -35.82 10.26
N GLU A 305 6.32 -35.30 11.17
CA GLU A 305 7.74 -34.93 10.94
C GLU A 305 7.92 -33.87 9.84
N SER A 306 6.90 -33.02 9.62
CA SER A 306 6.97 -31.90 8.68
C SER A 306 7.26 -30.56 9.35
N GLY A 307 6.99 -30.44 10.65
CA GLY A 307 7.06 -29.18 11.37
C GLY A 307 6.02 -28.20 10.82
N ALA A 308 6.41 -26.96 10.56
CA ALA A 308 5.52 -25.95 9.96
C ALA A 308 5.39 -26.07 8.42
N ARG A 309 6.10 -27.01 7.78
CA ARG A 309 6.24 -27.05 6.31
C ARG A 309 4.96 -27.42 5.59
N ASP A 310 4.09 -28.25 6.18
CA ASP A 310 2.81 -28.60 5.55
C ASP A 310 1.88 -27.40 5.48
N GLU A 311 1.63 -26.74 6.61
CA GLU A 311 0.72 -25.62 6.69
C GLU A 311 1.22 -24.43 5.87
N ILE A 312 2.54 -24.16 5.86
CA ILE A 312 3.12 -23.11 5.00
C ILE A 312 2.78 -23.39 3.52
N GLN A 313 2.94 -24.63 3.06
CA GLN A 313 2.60 -25.00 1.68
C GLN A 313 1.11 -24.82 1.38
N VAL A 314 0.25 -25.28 2.29
CA VAL A 314 -1.20 -25.18 2.15
C VAL A 314 -1.63 -23.71 2.06
N GLU A 315 -1.13 -22.86 2.95
CA GLU A 315 -1.52 -21.44 3.01
C GLU A 315 -0.93 -20.61 1.87
N ILE A 316 0.28 -20.91 1.41
CA ILE A 316 0.84 -20.31 0.19
C ILE A 316 -0.05 -20.66 -1.02
N GLY A 317 -0.50 -21.91 -1.12
CA GLY A 317 -1.39 -22.34 -2.21
C GLY A 317 -2.78 -21.70 -2.20
N LYS A 318 -3.18 -21.06 -1.09
CA LYS A 318 -4.44 -20.30 -0.98
C LYS A 318 -4.27 -18.81 -1.31
N MET A 319 -3.03 -18.32 -1.46
CA MET A 319 -2.79 -16.91 -1.72
C MET A 319 -3.34 -16.55 -3.10
N THR A 320 -4.19 -15.53 -3.17
CA THR A 320 -4.73 -14.98 -4.42
C THR A 320 -4.36 -13.51 -4.54
N TRP A 321 -4.32 -12.98 -5.77
CA TRP A 321 -4.02 -11.56 -5.98
C TRP A 321 -5.02 -10.66 -5.24
N GLY A 322 -6.32 -11.01 -5.30
CA GLY A 322 -7.34 -10.30 -4.54
C GLY A 322 -7.16 -10.41 -3.03
N GLY A 323 -6.78 -11.59 -2.53
CA GLY A 323 -6.51 -11.81 -1.10
C GLY A 323 -5.27 -11.10 -0.55
N LEU A 324 -4.26 -10.83 -1.39
CA LEU A 324 -3.03 -10.12 -0.98
C LEU A 324 -3.25 -8.61 -0.79
N PHE A 325 -4.21 -8.03 -1.51
CA PHE A 325 -4.49 -6.57 -1.49
C PHE A 325 -5.92 -6.22 -1.04
N GLY A 326 -6.64 -7.16 -0.41
CA GLY A 326 -7.96 -6.92 0.18
C GLY A 326 -9.12 -6.74 -0.83
N SER A 327 -8.95 -7.17 -2.09
CA SER A 327 -10.03 -7.12 -3.09
C SER A 327 -11.01 -8.29 -2.91
N LEU A 328 -12.29 -7.96 -2.70
CA LEU A 328 -13.41 -8.90 -2.72
C LEU A 328 -13.88 -9.27 -4.15
N ASP A 329 -13.25 -8.71 -5.18
CA ASP A 329 -13.63 -8.97 -6.57
C ASP A 329 -13.08 -10.31 -7.07
N SER A 330 -13.96 -11.32 -7.07
CA SER A 330 -13.66 -12.66 -7.59
C SER A 330 -13.38 -12.69 -9.10
N SER A 331 -13.69 -11.63 -9.85
CA SER A 331 -13.41 -11.52 -11.30
C SER A 331 -11.99 -11.04 -11.62
N LEU A 332 -11.26 -10.54 -10.63
CA LEU A 332 -9.82 -10.22 -10.70
C LEU A 332 -8.94 -11.33 -10.07
N VAL A 333 -9.54 -12.46 -9.69
CA VAL A 333 -8.84 -13.64 -9.18
C VAL A 333 -8.16 -14.34 -10.35
N ARG A 334 -7.00 -13.81 -10.75
CA ARG A 334 -6.00 -14.64 -11.41
C ARG A 334 -5.52 -15.66 -10.36
N PRO A 335 -5.34 -16.96 -10.71
CA PRO A 335 -4.76 -17.92 -9.80
C PRO A 335 -3.46 -17.34 -9.23
N GLY A 336 -3.41 -17.14 -7.92
CA GLY A 336 -2.19 -16.72 -7.26
C GLY A 336 -1.32 -17.95 -7.10
N LEU A 337 -0.10 -17.87 -7.63
CA LEU A 337 0.94 -18.90 -7.50
C LEU A 337 0.54 -20.26 -8.09
N ASP A 338 0.84 -20.46 -9.38
CA ASP A 338 0.57 -21.70 -10.10
C ASP A 338 1.37 -22.90 -9.55
N SER A 339 2.45 -22.65 -8.82
CA SER A 339 3.26 -23.71 -8.20
C SER A 339 3.99 -23.25 -6.94
N ARG A 340 4.06 -24.17 -5.97
CA ARG A 340 4.91 -24.10 -4.78
C ARG A 340 5.87 -25.28 -4.85
N ASP A 341 7.15 -24.99 -4.67
CA ASP A 341 8.23 -25.97 -4.77
C ASP A 341 9.10 -25.77 -3.53
N LEU A 342 9.11 -26.77 -2.64
CA LEU A 342 10.06 -26.74 -1.54
C LEU A 342 11.38 -27.25 -2.09
N VAL A 343 12.45 -26.55 -1.75
CA VAL A 343 13.78 -26.89 -2.27
C VAL A 343 14.76 -27.09 -1.12
N GLY A 344 15.68 -28.03 -1.32
CA GLY A 344 16.68 -28.41 -0.32
C GLY A 344 17.22 -29.82 -0.57
N SER A 345 18.38 -30.13 0.00
CA SER A 345 19.03 -31.43 -0.16
C SER A 345 18.44 -32.54 0.72
N ARG A 346 17.64 -32.19 1.73
CA ARG A 346 16.98 -33.15 2.63
C ARG A 346 15.51 -33.30 2.28
N SER A 347 14.92 -34.45 2.61
CA SER A 347 13.51 -34.74 2.42
C SER A 347 12.98 -35.55 3.62
N HIS A 348 12.04 -34.98 4.36
CA HIS A 348 11.35 -35.59 5.53
C HIS A 348 9.90 -35.09 5.61
N GLY A 349 9.03 -35.85 6.28
CA GLY A 349 7.61 -35.51 6.46
C GLY A 349 6.69 -36.56 5.85
N ARG A 350 5.55 -36.84 6.49
CA ARG A 350 4.56 -37.84 6.06
C ARG A 350 3.27 -37.17 5.61
N GLY A 351 2.81 -37.48 4.41
CA GLY A 351 1.50 -37.03 3.93
C GLY A 351 1.45 -35.59 3.42
N ILE A 352 2.60 -34.92 3.32
CA ILE A 352 2.71 -33.55 2.83
C ILE A 352 3.03 -33.51 1.32
N PRO A 353 2.63 -32.46 0.58
CA PRO A 353 2.80 -32.40 -0.88
C PRO A 353 4.27 -32.40 -1.34
N ASP A 354 5.11 -31.59 -0.69
CA ASP A 354 6.55 -31.52 -0.92
C ASP A 354 7.29 -31.62 0.42
N THR A 355 8.33 -32.45 0.44
CA THR A 355 9.08 -32.83 1.65
C THR A 355 10.46 -32.22 1.72
N HIS A 356 10.91 -31.48 0.69
CA HIS A 356 12.28 -30.97 0.65
C HIS A 356 12.52 -29.85 1.66
N HIS A 357 13.72 -29.81 2.22
CA HIS A 357 14.15 -28.78 3.17
C HIS A 357 15.68 -28.81 3.41
N GLU A 358 16.15 -27.86 4.20
CA GLU A 358 17.51 -27.73 4.75
C GLU A 358 17.45 -27.60 6.27
N GLY A 359 16.64 -28.45 6.89
CA GLY A 359 16.54 -28.60 8.34
C GLY A 359 17.55 -29.62 8.86
N TRP A 360 18.35 -29.22 9.83
CA TRP A 360 19.55 -29.93 10.28
C TRP A 360 19.50 -30.20 11.78
N PRO A 361 18.81 -31.28 12.22
CA PRO A 361 18.68 -31.63 13.63
C PRO A 361 20.01 -31.72 14.38
N GLY A 362 20.04 -31.19 15.61
CA GLY A 362 21.22 -31.18 16.48
C GLY A 362 22.39 -30.30 15.99
N HIS A 363 22.18 -29.47 14.96
CA HIS A 363 23.22 -28.57 14.46
C HIS A 363 23.02 -27.13 14.93
N THR A 364 24.13 -26.53 15.37
CA THR A 364 24.30 -25.10 15.62
C THR A 364 24.36 -24.33 14.29
N ILE A 365 24.18 -23.01 14.35
CA ILE A 365 24.13 -22.15 13.15
C ILE A 365 25.38 -22.26 12.27
N ASP A 366 26.59 -22.38 12.83
CA ASP A 366 27.82 -22.56 12.04
C ASP A 366 27.85 -23.90 11.30
N ARG A 367 27.32 -24.96 11.92
CA ARG A 367 27.23 -26.29 11.31
C ARG A 367 26.17 -26.33 10.22
N ILE A 368 25.05 -25.63 10.40
CA ILE A 368 24.06 -25.41 9.35
C ILE A 368 24.72 -24.66 8.18
N ASN A 369 25.44 -23.58 8.47
CA ASN A 369 26.16 -22.79 7.47
C ASN A 369 27.29 -23.55 6.76
N GLN A 370 27.74 -24.70 7.26
CA GLN A 370 28.69 -25.57 6.55
C GLN A 370 27.99 -26.59 5.64
N ARG A 371 26.73 -26.92 5.93
CA ARG A 371 26.03 -28.04 5.30
C ARG A 371 24.96 -27.64 4.29
N VAL A 372 24.35 -26.47 4.45
CA VAL A 372 23.28 -26.03 3.55
C VAL A 372 23.74 -26.07 2.09
N GLN A 373 22.92 -26.64 1.21
CA GLN A 373 23.19 -26.78 -0.21
C GLN A 373 22.12 -26.04 -1.01
N PHE A 374 22.55 -25.17 -1.92
CA PHE A 374 21.64 -24.42 -2.78
C PHE A 374 21.44 -25.16 -4.11
N PRO A 375 20.19 -25.45 -4.51
CA PRO A 375 19.91 -26.10 -5.78
C PRO A 375 20.16 -25.13 -6.95
N PRO A 376 20.42 -25.63 -8.17
CA PRO A 376 20.59 -24.77 -9.36
C PRO A 376 19.38 -23.88 -9.67
N SER A 377 18.17 -24.32 -9.31
CA SER A 377 16.93 -23.55 -9.48
C SER A 377 16.84 -22.31 -8.59
N ARG A 378 17.67 -22.25 -7.53
CA ARG A 378 17.74 -21.23 -6.47
C ARG A 378 16.39 -20.95 -5.77
N PRO A 379 16.41 -20.66 -4.46
CA PRO A 379 15.22 -20.13 -3.80
C PRO A 379 14.95 -18.68 -4.22
N ASN A 380 13.68 -18.30 -4.30
CA ASN A 380 13.26 -16.90 -4.28
C ASN A 380 12.68 -16.50 -2.90
N VAL A 381 12.40 -17.48 -2.04
CA VAL A 381 12.05 -17.29 -0.64
C VAL A 381 12.82 -18.28 0.23
N VAL A 382 13.36 -17.80 1.34
CA VAL A 382 13.94 -18.63 2.41
C VAL A 382 13.15 -18.40 3.69
N THR A 383 12.77 -19.47 4.39
CA THR A 383 12.39 -19.37 5.80
C THR A 383 13.60 -19.81 6.63
N LEU A 384 14.02 -18.98 7.59
CA LEU A 384 15.22 -19.20 8.39
C LEU A 384 14.87 -19.29 9.87
N LEU A 385 15.01 -20.47 10.47
CA LEU A 385 14.79 -20.72 11.89
C LEU A 385 15.95 -21.55 12.46
N ALA A 386 16.95 -20.88 13.02
CA ALA A 386 18.16 -21.52 13.52
C ALA A 386 18.64 -20.87 14.80
N GLY A 387 19.22 -21.68 15.69
CA GLY A 387 19.87 -21.24 16.92
C GLY A 387 19.41 -21.99 18.16
N THR A 388 18.41 -22.87 18.04
CA THR A 388 17.90 -23.69 19.15
C THR A 388 19.05 -24.47 19.80
N ASN A 389 19.89 -25.12 18.99
CA ASN A 389 21.03 -25.88 19.48
C ASN A 389 22.15 -25.03 20.08
N ASP A 390 22.39 -23.83 19.55
CA ASP A 390 23.35 -22.88 20.15
C ASP A 390 22.90 -22.52 21.58
N MET A 391 21.58 -22.30 21.75
CA MET A 391 20.99 -21.96 23.05
C MET A 391 20.90 -23.16 23.98
N VAL A 392 20.54 -24.35 23.51
CA VAL A 392 20.48 -25.56 24.36
C VAL A 392 21.88 -25.95 24.84
N ASN A 393 22.84 -26.04 23.93
CA ASN A 393 24.20 -26.54 24.23
C ASN A 393 25.10 -25.52 24.93
N ASN A 394 24.68 -24.25 25.03
CA ASN A 394 25.52 -23.13 25.46
C ASN A 394 26.78 -22.94 24.60
N ASP A 395 26.74 -23.38 23.35
CA ASP A 395 27.90 -23.31 22.47
C ASP A 395 28.05 -21.90 21.91
N ASN A 396 28.81 -21.07 22.62
CA ASN A 396 29.05 -19.68 22.25
C ASN A 396 27.74 -18.92 21.94
N ALA A 397 26.71 -19.13 22.78
CA ALA A 397 25.35 -18.59 22.58
C ALA A 397 25.35 -17.07 22.35
N ALA A 398 26.23 -16.33 23.05
CA ALA A 398 26.35 -14.88 22.92
C ALA A 398 26.76 -14.40 21.51
N THR A 399 27.47 -15.23 20.73
CA THR A 399 27.91 -14.91 19.35
C THR A 399 27.11 -15.66 18.29
N ALA A 400 26.04 -16.36 18.68
CA ALA A 400 25.11 -17.00 17.74
C ALA A 400 24.49 -16.00 16.74
N PRO A 401 24.12 -14.76 17.13
CA PRO A 401 23.60 -13.76 16.16
C PRO A 401 24.62 -13.43 15.05
N ASP A 402 25.91 -13.36 15.36
CA ASP A 402 26.96 -13.14 14.34
C ASP A 402 27.08 -14.31 13.37
N ARG A 403 26.84 -15.54 13.85
CA ARG A 403 26.80 -16.73 12.99
C ARG A 403 25.56 -16.73 12.11
N LEU A 404 24.40 -16.32 12.64
CA LEU A 404 23.18 -16.14 11.85
C LEU A 404 23.40 -15.09 10.76
N ASN A 405 24.04 -13.98 11.11
CA ASN A 405 24.40 -12.92 10.17
C ASN A 405 25.27 -13.43 9.01
N LYS A 406 26.25 -14.30 9.28
CA LYS A 406 27.08 -14.94 8.26
C LYS A 406 26.32 -15.95 7.40
N LEU A 407 25.35 -16.67 7.98
CA LEU A 407 24.47 -17.55 7.23
C LEU A 407 23.58 -16.75 6.28
N ILE A 408 23.05 -15.60 6.73
CA ILE A 408 22.31 -14.64 5.89
C ILE A 408 23.20 -14.13 4.75
N ASP A 409 24.45 -13.75 5.01
CA ASP A 409 25.42 -13.37 3.96
C ASP A 409 25.60 -14.48 2.92
N ARG A 410 25.74 -15.73 3.38
CA ARG A 410 25.86 -16.89 2.48
C ARG A 410 24.61 -17.08 1.63
N ILE A 411 23.42 -16.93 2.21
CA ILE A 411 22.15 -17.04 1.48
C ILE A 411 22.08 -15.99 0.36
N PHE A 412 22.38 -14.73 0.64
CA PHE A 412 22.40 -13.68 -0.39
C PHE A 412 23.50 -13.87 -1.44
N ALA A 413 24.66 -14.41 -1.05
CA ALA A 413 25.73 -14.70 -2.01
C ALA A 413 25.32 -15.78 -3.02
N GLU A 414 24.55 -16.78 -2.59
CA GLU A 414 24.11 -17.91 -3.42
C GLU A 414 22.82 -17.58 -4.20
N ALA A 415 21.94 -16.78 -3.62
CA ALA A 415 20.68 -16.32 -4.21
C ALA A 415 20.49 -14.80 -3.98
N PRO A 416 21.03 -13.93 -4.86
CA PRO A 416 21.03 -12.48 -4.65
C PRO A 416 19.66 -11.81 -4.56
N ASP A 417 18.66 -12.34 -5.26
CA ASP A 417 17.30 -11.77 -5.32
C ASP A 417 16.32 -12.43 -4.32
N VAL A 418 16.82 -13.22 -3.37
CA VAL A 418 15.98 -13.96 -2.42
C VAL A 418 15.38 -13.04 -1.36
N ALA A 419 14.12 -13.29 -0.99
CA ALA A 419 13.55 -12.73 0.23
C ALA A 419 13.74 -13.72 1.39
N ILE A 420 14.26 -13.26 2.53
CA ILE A 420 14.51 -14.11 3.71
C ILE A 420 13.51 -13.75 4.81
N VAL A 421 12.69 -14.73 5.21
CA VAL A 421 11.81 -14.62 6.37
C VAL A 421 12.50 -15.28 7.56
N VAL A 422 12.96 -14.50 8.53
CA VAL A 422 13.75 -14.94 9.69
C VAL A 422 12.86 -15.04 10.93
N GLY A 423 12.84 -16.18 11.61
CA GLY A 423 12.06 -16.37 12.84
C GLY A 423 12.87 -16.14 14.12
N THR A 424 12.25 -15.55 15.14
CA THR A 424 12.74 -15.69 16.53
C THR A 424 12.55 -17.12 17.03
N LEU A 425 13.31 -17.55 18.03
CA LEU A 425 13.15 -18.88 18.61
C LEU A 425 11.92 -18.94 19.54
N PRO A 426 11.14 -20.04 19.52
CA PRO A 426 10.08 -20.30 20.50
C PRO A 426 10.62 -20.36 21.94
N PRO A 427 9.76 -20.24 22.97
CA PRO A 427 10.20 -20.38 24.36
C PRO A 427 10.66 -21.81 24.69
N SER A 428 11.38 -21.95 25.79
CA SER A 428 11.79 -23.22 26.39
C SER A 428 11.22 -23.36 27.80
N THR A 429 10.88 -24.59 28.20
CA THR A 429 10.54 -24.87 29.62
C THR A 429 11.79 -25.03 30.49
N ASP A 430 13.00 -25.07 29.91
CA ASP A 430 14.25 -25.14 30.67
C ASP A 430 14.68 -23.74 31.15
N PRO A 431 14.72 -23.49 32.47
CA PRO A 431 15.07 -22.18 33.03
C PRO A 431 16.52 -21.76 32.77
N ALA A 432 17.41 -22.68 32.40
CA ALA A 432 18.77 -22.34 31.97
C ALA A 432 18.83 -21.95 30.49
N VAL A 433 17.90 -22.41 29.64
CA VAL A 433 17.86 -22.12 28.20
C VAL A 433 17.08 -20.84 27.92
N GLN A 434 15.94 -20.61 28.59
CA GLN A 434 15.06 -19.47 28.30
C GLN A 434 15.78 -18.10 28.30
N PRO A 435 16.63 -17.74 29.29
CA PRO A 435 17.31 -16.44 29.27
C PRO A 435 18.26 -16.25 28.07
N ARG A 436 18.81 -17.35 27.54
CA ARG A 436 19.68 -17.33 26.36
C ARG A 436 18.85 -17.12 25.09
N ILE A 437 17.69 -17.78 24.99
CA ILE A 437 16.70 -17.55 23.93
C ILE A 437 16.26 -16.08 23.92
N ASP A 438 15.94 -15.50 25.09
CA ASP A 438 15.53 -14.09 25.19
C ASP A 438 16.62 -13.14 24.67
N ALA A 439 17.87 -13.36 25.10
CA ALA A 439 19.02 -12.56 24.64
C ALA A 439 19.28 -12.73 23.14
N TYR A 440 19.18 -13.97 22.62
CA TYR A 440 19.34 -14.26 21.20
C TYR A 440 18.25 -13.59 20.35
N ASN A 441 16.98 -13.72 20.74
CA ASN A 441 15.85 -13.12 20.04
C ASN A 441 15.96 -11.59 19.98
N ASN A 442 16.39 -10.95 21.07
CA ASN A 442 16.69 -9.51 21.08
C ASN A 442 17.79 -9.12 20.10
N ALA A 443 18.86 -9.91 20.01
CA ALA A 443 19.94 -9.65 19.07
C ALA A 443 19.54 -9.93 17.60
N VAL A 444 18.68 -10.93 17.35
CA VAL A 444 18.13 -11.20 16.00
C VAL A 444 17.25 -10.05 15.53
N ARG A 445 16.43 -9.45 16.40
CA ARG A 445 15.66 -8.22 16.09
C ARG A 445 16.57 -7.10 15.58
N GLN A 446 17.61 -6.77 16.37
CA GLN A 446 18.61 -5.77 16.01
C GLN A 446 19.27 -6.09 14.66
N LEU A 447 19.68 -7.34 14.47
CA LEU A 447 20.33 -7.78 13.26
C LEU A 447 19.45 -7.58 12.02
N VAL A 448 18.18 -8.01 12.07
CA VAL A 448 17.26 -7.86 10.95
C VAL A 448 16.95 -6.39 10.68
N ASP A 449 16.79 -5.57 11.72
CA ASP A 449 16.63 -4.11 11.58
C ASP A 449 17.81 -3.49 10.82
N ASP A 450 19.05 -3.80 11.24
CA ASP A 450 20.25 -3.23 10.65
C ASP A 450 20.46 -3.67 9.20
N ARG A 451 20.07 -4.91 8.87
CA ARG A 451 20.12 -5.47 7.51
C ARG A 451 19.08 -4.83 6.61
N THR A 452 17.86 -4.71 7.13
CA THR A 452 16.74 -4.09 6.43
C THR A 452 16.98 -2.61 6.16
N ALA A 453 17.61 -1.88 7.09
CA ALA A 453 18.00 -0.49 6.89
C ALA A 453 19.04 -0.30 5.77
N ARG A 454 19.83 -1.34 5.48
CA ARG A 454 20.75 -1.40 4.32
C ARG A 454 20.05 -1.86 3.03
N GLY A 455 18.78 -2.24 3.14
CA GLY A 455 17.89 -2.64 2.07
C GLY A 455 17.98 -4.11 1.67
N ASP A 456 18.59 -4.96 2.51
CA ASP A 456 18.48 -6.40 2.34
C ASP A 456 17.00 -6.81 2.51
N HIS A 457 16.51 -7.74 1.68
CA HIS A 457 15.12 -8.20 1.67
C HIS A 457 14.85 -9.20 2.82
N LEU A 458 14.79 -8.71 4.07
CA LEU A 458 14.48 -9.52 5.25
C LEU A 458 13.13 -9.15 5.86
N VAL A 459 12.39 -10.18 6.28
CA VAL A 459 11.20 -10.07 7.10
C VAL A 459 11.44 -10.81 8.41
N LEU A 460 11.34 -10.13 9.55
CA LEU A 460 11.37 -10.79 10.86
C LEU A 460 9.97 -11.36 11.19
N VAL A 461 9.88 -12.60 11.66
CA VAL A 461 8.63 -13.15 12.20
C VAL A 461 8.81 -13.52 13.68
N GLU A 462 7.89 -13.05 14.50
CA GLU A 462 7.93 -13.30 15.94
C GLU A 462 7.14 -14.56 16.28
N LEU A 463 7.78 -15.52 16.94
CA LEU A 463 7.12 -16.77 17.35
C LEU A 463 6.52 -16.70 18.76
N THR A 464 6.12 -15.50 19.20
CA THR A 464 5.56 -15.24 20.54
C THR A 464 4.20 -15.88 20.79
N ALA A 465 3.47 -16.26 19.74
CA ALA A 465 2.23 -17.00 19.86
C ALA A 465 2.44 -18.45 20.35
N VAL A 466 3.64 -19.00 20.15
CA VAL A 466 4.05 -20.30 20.69
C VAL A 466 4.35 -20.12 22.17
N THR A 467 3.63 -20.85 23.01
CA THR A 467 3.81 -20.85 24.46
C THR A 467 4.45 -22.17 24.91
N THR A 468 4.85 -22.24 26.18
CA THR A 468 5.35 -23.49 26.76
C THR A 468 4.31 -24.62 26.78
N GLU A 469 3.02 -24.31 26.67
CA GLU A 469 1.94 -25.31 26.57
C GLU A 469 1.90 -26.01 25.21
N ASP A 470 2.49 -25.38 24.19
CA ASP A 470 2.55 -25.94 22.84
C ASP A 470 3.74 -26.89 22.64
N LEU A 471 4.60 -27.07 23.65
CA LEU A 471 5.81 -27.89 23.56
C LEU A 471 5.55 -29.35 23.97
N VAL A 472 6.19 -30.28 23.27
CA VAL A 472 6.17 -31.72 23.61
C VAL A 472 7.38 -32.15 24.44
N ASP A 473 8.43 -31.33 24.45
CA ASP A 473 9.57 -31.44 25.36
C ASP A 473 10.06 -30.04 25.80
N SER A 474 11.34 -29.88 26.16
CA SER A 474 11.84 -28.60 26.64
C SER A 474 11.98 -27.52 25.57
N VAL A 475 11.99 -27.86 24.28
CA VAL A 475 12.26 -26.90 23.19
C VAL A 475 11.46 -27.18 21.90
N HIS A 476 10.96 -28.40 21.70
CA HIS A 476 10.26 -28.79 20.48
C HIS A 476 8.74 -28.56 20.60
N PRO A 477 8.12 -27.81 19.67
CA PRO A 477 6.68 -27.71 19.55
C PRO A 477 6.02 -29.04 19.16
N GLY A 478 4.77 -29.22 19.55
CA GLY A 478 3.85 -30.17 18.93
C GLY A 478 3.08 -29.54 17.77
N ASP A 479 2.13 -30.28 17.20
CA ASP A 479 1.36 -29.85 16.02
C ASP A 479 0.69 -28.46 16.21
N ALA A 480 0.11 -28.19 17.38
CA ALA A 480 -0.50 -26.91 17.69
C ALA A 480 0.51 -25.75 17.70
N GLY A 481 1.73 -25.99 18.18
CA GLY A 481 2.80 -25.00 18.16
C GLY A 481 3.33 -24.78 16.75
N TYR A 482 3.55 -25.85 15.97
CA TYR A 482 3.96 -25.74 14.57
C TYR A 482 2.94 -25.01 13.70
N HIS A 483 1.65 -25.16 13.97
CA HIS A 483 0.60 -24.36 13.32
C HIS A 483 0.81 -22.85 13.50
N LYS A 484 1.11 -22.41 14.74
CA LYS A 484 1.38 -20.99 15.03
C LYS A 484 2.68 -20.50 14.38
N ILE A 485 3.69 -21.37 14.31
CA ILE A 485 4.94 -21.10 13.58
C ILE A 485 4.64 -20.90 12.08
N ALA A 486 3.82 -21.76 11.48
CA ALA A 486 3.40 -21.64 10.10
C ALA A 486 2.64 -20.34 9.84
N GLU A 487 1.69 -19.96 10.69
CA GLU A 487 0.97 -18.68 10.58
C GLU A 487 1.91 -17.48 10.54
N ALA A 488 2.92 -17.46 11.42
CA ALA A 488 3.91 -16.40 11.48
C ALA A 488 4.77 -16.34 10.20
N PHE A 489 5.31 -17.47 9.73
CA PHE A 489 6.10 -17.52 8.50
C PHE A 489 5.27 -17.19 7.25
N VAL A 490 4.04 -17.68 7.15
CA VAL A 490 3.11 -17.34 6.05
C VAL A 490 2.84 -15.85 6.03
N ALA A 491 2.60 -15.22 7.18
CA ALA A 491 2.45 -13.77 7.26
C ALA A 491 3.72 -13.06 6.76
N GLY A 492 4.90 -13.54 7.15
CA GLY A 492 6.18 -13.02 6.66
C GLY A 492 6.36 -13.12 5.14
N ILE A 493 6.00 -14.28 4.56
CA ILE A 493 6.06 -14.52 3.12
C ILE A 493 5.08 -13.59 2.38
N ARG A 494 3.84 -13.42 2.90
CA ARG A 494 2.87 -12.47 2.33
C ARG A 494 3.44 -11.06 2.28
N MET A 495 4.10 -10.62 3.35
CA MET A 495 4.72 -9.30 3.41
C MET A 495 5.84 -9.17 2.37
N ALA A 496 6.72 -10.16 2.24
CA ALA A 496 7.76 -10.15 1.20
C ALA A 496 7.18 -10.09 -0.22
N VAL A 497 6.06 -10.79 -0.48
CA VAL A 497 5.37 -10.75 -1.78
C VAL A 497 4.74 -9.38 -2.04
N VAL A 498 4.02 -8.84 -1.07
CA VAL A 498 3.35 -7.53 -1.15
C VAL A 498 4.36 -6.40 -1.33
N ASP A 499 5.50 -6.49 -0.65
CA ASP A 499 6.59 -5.52 -0.76
C ASP A 499 7.39 -5.67 -2.08
N GLY A 500 7.04 -6.65 -2.92
CA GLY A 500 7.67 -6.87 -4.24
C GLY A 500 9.06 -7.50 -4.17
N TRP A 501 9.45 -8.04 -3.02
CA TRP A 501 10.79 -8.62 -2.81
C TRP A 501 10.91 -10.02 -3.40
N VAL A 502 9.80 -10.76 -3.48
CA VAL A 502 9.81 -12.10 -4.08
C VAL A 502 9.70 -11.97 -5.61
N LYS A 503 10.79 -12.26 -6.31
CA LYS A 503 10.85 -12.27 -7.77
C LYS A 503 10.60 -13.67 -8.35
N GLU A 504 10.40 -13.76 -9.67
CA GLU A 504 10.33 -15.06 -10.34
C GLU A 504 11.62 -15.86 -10.14
N PRO A 505 11.55 -17.20 -9.92
CA PRO A 505 12.75 -18.00 -9.77
C PRO A 505 13.67 -17.95 -10.98
N SER A 506 14.98 -17.85 -10.75
CA SER A 506 15.99 -17.87 -11.80
C SER A 506 15.94 -19.18 -12.59
N GLY A 507 15.65 -19.12 -13.89
CA GLY A 507 15.57 -20.30 -14.77
C GLY A 507 14.15 -20.82 -15.03
N SER A 508 13.12 -20.25 -14.39
CA SER A 508 11.78 -20.26 -14.98
C SER A 508 11.86 -19.50 -16.30
N PRO A 509 11.26 -19.97 -17.42
CA PRO A 509 11.03 -19.07 -18.53
C PRO A 509 10.26 -17.90 -17.94
N ASN A 510 10.82 -16.68 -18.00
CA ASN A 510 10.09 -15.48 -17.60
C ASN A 510 8.70 -15.63 -18.20
N PRO A 511 7.62 -15.67 -17.39
CA PRO A 511 6.31 -15.46 -17.98
C PRO A 511 6.47 -14.16 -18.75
N PRO A 512 6.20 -14.14 -20.07
CA PRO A 512 6.33 -12.92 -20.83
C PRO A 512 5.61 -11.82 -20.04
N ALA A 513 6.32 -10.72 -19.77
CA ALA A 513 5.72 -9.53 -19.17
C ALA A 513 4.35 -9.35 -19.81
N PRO A 514 3.26 -9.15 -19.06
CA PRO A 514 1.90 -9.22 -19.57
C PRO A 514 1.76 -8.79 -21.01
N GLN A 515 1.83 -9.78 -21.88
CA GLN A 515 0.93 -9.81 -22.98
C GLN A 515 -0.28 -10.42 -22.29
N ASP A 516 -1.26 -9.58 -21.92
CA ASP A 516 -2.64 -10.08 -21.98
C ASP A 516 -2.71 -10.91 -23.26
N PRO A 517 -3.29 -12.13 -23.26
CA PRO A 517 -3.37 -12.92 -24.48
C PRO A 517 -3.92 -11.96 -25.51
N LEU A 518 -3.05 -11.55 -26.45
CA LEU A 518 -3.51 -10.63 -27.48
C LEU A 518 -4.67 -11.43 -28.06
N PRO A 519 -5.91 -10.87 -28.08
CA PRO A 519 -6.86 -11.42 -29.02
C PRO A 519 -6.08 -11.55 -30.32
N ASP A 520 -6.15 -12.73 -30.95
CA ASP A 520 -5.48 -13.02 -32.21
C ASP A 520 -5.26 -11.70 -32.96
N PRO A 521 -4.02 -11.27 -33.30
CA PRO A 521 -3.76 -9.91 -33.78
C PRO A 521 -4.51 -9.56 -35.09
N THR A 522 -5.31 -10.49 -35.61
CA THR A 522 -6.33 -10.28 -36.65
C THR A 522 -7.73 -9.91 -36.11
N VAL A 523 -8.10 -10.31 -34.88
CA VAL A 523 -9.38 -10.00 -34.23
C VAL A 523 -9.38 -8.53 -33.78
N GLY A 524 -10.08 -7.71 -34.56
CA GLY A 524 -10.22 -6.27 -34.33
C GLY A 524 -9.19 -5.40 -35.04
N ARG A 525 -8.28 -6.01 -35.83
CA ARG A 525 -7.45 -5.25 -36.77
C ARG A 525 -8.30 -4.89 -37.97
N THR A 526 -8.57 -3.61 -38.13
CA THR A 526 -9.33 -3.08 -39.25
C THR A 526 -8.41 -2.78 -40.45
N ASP A 527 -8.90 -3.02 -41.66
CA ASP A 527 -8.31 -2.58 -42.93
C ASP A 527 -8.64 -1.11 -43.26
N ILE A 528 -9.36 -0.42 -42.36
CA ILE A 528 -9.66 1.02 -42.46
C ILE A 528 -8.37 1.83 -42.63
N ARG A 529 -8.28 2.53 -43.78
CA ARG A 529 -7.17 3.44 -44.09
C ARG A 529 -7.58 4.88 -43.79
N GLY A 530 -7.03 5.44 -42.72
CA GLY A 530 -7.19 6.83 -42.29
C GLY A 530 -6.13 7.19 -41.27
N ALA A 531 -5.76 8.47 -41.16
CA ALA A 531 -4.79 8.90 -40.15
C ALA A 531 -5.46 8.90 -38.76
N ASP A 532 -4.91 8.06 -37.87
CA ASP A 532 -5.18 7.99 -36.43
C ASP A 532 -6.68 7.95 -36.08
N PRO A 533 -7.41 6.89 -36.49
CA PRO A 533 -8.84 6.78 -36.23
C PRO A 533 -9.12 6.48 -34.75
N SER A 534 -10.19 7.05 -34.19
CA SER A 534 -10.71 6.67 -32.87
C SER A 534 -12.04 5.92 -32.97
N VAL A 535 -12.40 5.16 -31.93
CA VAL A 535 -13.64 4.38 -31.88
C VAL A 535 -14.31 4.48 -30.51
N ILE A 536 -15.63 4.70 -30.51
CA ILE A 536 -16.45 4.60 -29.29
C ILE A 536 -17.59 3.60 -29.48
N ARG A 537 -18.11 3.09 -28.36
CA ARG A 537 -19.31 2.26 -28.34
C ARG A 537 -20.49 3.05 -27.77
N VAL A 538 -21.58 3.13 -28.53
CA VAL A 538 -22.85 3.76 -28.14
C VAL A 538 -23.94 2.70 -28.13
N GLY A 539 -24.35 2.28 -26.92
CA GLY A 539 -25.26 1.14 -26.77
C GLY A 539 -24.67 -0.13 -27.41
N GLY A 540 -25.37 -0.69 -28.40
CA GLY A 540 -24.94 -1.87 -29.14
C GLY A 540 -24.02 -1.60 -30.34
N THR A 541 -23.74 -0.34 -30.69
CA THR A 541 -23.10 0.03 -31.96
C THR A 541 -21.75 0.71 -31.74
N TYR A 542 -20.72 0.24 -32.45
CA TYR A 542 -19.40 0.83 -32.54
C TYR A 542 -19.40 1.93 -33.60
N HIS A 543 -18.79 3.07 -33.29
CA HIS A 543 -18.66 4.21 -34.20
C HIS A 543 -17.18 4.58 -34.29
N SER A 544 -16.57 4.32 -35.44
CA SER A 544 -15.19 4.76 -35.72
C SER A 544 -15.22 6.08 -36.48
N VAL A 545 -14.39 7.04 -36.08
CA VAL A 545 -14.17 8.30 -36.80
C VAL A 545 -12.83 8.27 -37.51
N GLN A 546 -12.76 8.85 -38.70
CA GLN A 546 -11.52 8.98 -39.45
C GLN A 546 -11.45 10.27 -40.26
N SER A 547 -10.22 10.68 -40.57
CA SER A 547 -9.92 11.75 -41.51
C SER A 547 -9.55 11.16 -42.88
N GLY A 548 -9.94 11.82 -43.96
CA GLY A 548 -9.58 11.41 -45.32
C GLY A 548 -10.28 12.26 -46.38
N ASP A 549 -9.60 12.56 -47.49
CA ASP A 549 -10.12 13.36 -48.61
C ASP A 549 -10.70 14.73 -48.20
N GLY A 550 -10.04 15.40 -47.24
CA GLY A 550 -10.48 16.70 -46.71
C GLY A 550 -11.83 16.63 -45.98
N ARG A 551 -12.15 15.48 -45.37
CA ARG A 551 -13.40 15.23 -44.65
C ARG A 551 -13.15 14.44 -43.38
N LEU A 552 -14.13 14.48 -42.48
CA LEU A 552 -14.28 13.54 -41.37
C LEU A 552 -15.43 12.60 -41.68
N TRP A 553 -15.21 11.31 -41.45
CA TRP A 553 -16.15 10.23 -41.72
C TRP A 553 -16.41 9.44 -40.43
N VAL A 554 -17.64 8.94 -40.27
CA VAL A 554 -17.99 7.99 -39.20
C VAL A 554 -18.50 6.69 -39.80
N ARG A 555 -18.02 5.55 -39.28
CA ARG A 555 -18.52 4.21 -39.61
C ARG A 555 -19.24 3.58 -38.42
N PRO A 556 -20.56 3.38 -38.50
CA PRO A 556 -21.30 2.62 -37.51
C PRO A 556 -21.31 1.11 -37.84
N ALA A 557 -20.98 0.26 -36.87
CA ALA A 557 -21.04 -1.19 -37.01
C ALA A 557 -21.53 -1.86 -35.72
N SER A 558 -22.14 -3.05 -35.82
CA SER A 558 -22.57 -3.84 -34.65
C SER A 558 -21.43 -4.55 -33.92
N SER A 559 -20.22 -4.55 -34.49
CA SER A 559 -19.01 -5.12 -33.91
C SER A 559 -17.76 -4.34 -34.40
N PRO A 560 -16.61 -4.41 -33.69
CA PRO A 560 -15.36 -3.80 -34.15
C PRO A 560 -14.91 -4.35 -35.51
N ALA A 561 -15.02 -5.67 -35.73
CA ALA A 561 -14.65 -6.30 -37.00
C ALA A 561 -15.52 -5.81 -38.17
N GLY A 562 -16.80 -5.51 -37.92
CA GLY A 562 -17.71 -4.99 -38.95
C GLY A 562 -17.43 -3.54 -39.38
N LEU A 563 -16.47 -2.85 -38.75
CA LEU A 563 -16.12 -1.47 -39.13
C LEU A 563 -15.43 -1.41 -40.51
N ASP A 564 -14.77 -2.48 -40.94
CA ASP A 564 -14.11 -2.56 -42.25
C ASP A 564 -15.10 -2.49 -43.42
N ASP A 565 -16.21 -3.21 -43.26
CA ASP A 565 -17.27 -3.31 -44.28
C ASP A 565 -18.35 -2.21 -44.12
N ALA A 566 -18.29 -1.42 -43.06
CA ALA A 566 -19.28 -0.40 -42.78
C ALA A 566 -19.15 0.81 -43.72
N GLU A 567 -20.27 1.22 -44.31
CA GLU A 567 -20.32 2.39 -45.20
C GLU A 567 -19.97 3.68 -44.42
N PRO A 568 -18.93 4.44 -44.84
CA PRO A 568 -18.55 5.67 -44.18
C PRO A 568 -19.56 6.80 -44.42
N VAL A 569 -20.02 7.43 -43.33
CA VAL A 569 -20.92 8.58 -43.36
C VAL A 569 -20.11 9.87 -43.21
N PRO A 570 -20.16 10.82 -44.16
CA PRO A 570 -19.47 12.10 -44.00
C PRO A 570 -20.15 12.93 -42.91
N ILE A 571 -19.36 13.39 -41.94
CA ILE A 571 -19.88 14.20 -40.82
C ILE A 571 -19.37 15.64 -40.86
N TRP A 572 -18.27 15.92 -41.57
CA TRP A 572 -17.73 17.26 -41.76
C TRP A 572 -16.85 17.33 -43.01
N ARG A 573 -16.70 18.52 -43.58
CA ARG A 573 -15.87 18.81 -44.77
C ARG A 573 -15.01 20.03 -44.51
N ASP A 574 -13.74 19.94 -44.88
CA ASP A 574 -12.79 21.03 -44.77
C ASP A 574 -13.26 22.29 -45.54
N PRO A 575 -13.45 23.44 -44.87
CA PRO A 575 -13.77 24.72 -45.51
C PRO A 575 -12.53 25.43 -46.10
N GLY A 576 -11.35 24.82 -46.03
CA GLY A 576 -10.09 25.35 -46.56
C GLY A 576 -9.01 25.55 -45.51
N LEU A 577 -9.11 24.88 -44.36
CA LEU A 577 -8.13 24.89 -43.27
C LEU A 577 -6.84 24.18 -43.67
N GLY A 578 -6.91 23.12 -44.50
CA GLY A 578 -5.75 22.40 -44.99
C GLY A 578 -5.77 20.91 -44.64
N GLU A 579 -4.65 20.43 -44.10
CA GLU A 579 -4.47 19.04 -43.68
C GLU A 579 -5.32 18.78 -42.43
N VAL A 580 -5.92 17.59 -42.32
CA VAL A 580 -6.85 17.21 -41.24
C VAL A 580 -6.40 15.89 -40.64
N TRP A 581 -6.11 15.84 -39.34
CA TRP A 581 -5.47 14.70 -38.68
C TRP A 581 -6.12 14.34 -37.34
N ALA A 582 -5.87 13.10 -36.91
CA ALA A 582 -6.17 12.56 -35.58
C ALA A 582 -7.54 12.95 -35.01
N PRO A 583 -8.65 12.55 -35.65
CA PRO A 583 -9.96 12.80 -35.10
C PRO A 583 -10.27 11.88 -33.91
N GLU A 584 -10.71 12.49 -32.81
CA GLU A 584 -11.12 11.86 -31.56
C GLU A 584 -12.63 12.08 -31.33
N LEU A 585 -13.44 11.03 -31.53
CA LEU A 585 -14.87 11.02 -31.24
C LEU A 585 -15.11 10.67 -29.77
N VAL A 586 -15.70 11.58 -29.01
CA VAL A 586 -16.03 11.38 -27.59
C VAL A 586 -17.48 11.74 -27.28
N ARG A 587 -17.98 11.22 -26.15
CA ARG A 587 -19.30 11.58 -25.60
C ARG A 587 -19.13 12.27 -24.25
N ILE A 588 -19.53 13.54 -24.17
CA ILE A 588 -19.44 14.36 -22.95
C ILE A 588 -20.84 14.93 -22.67
N ASP A 589 -21.35 14.74 -21.45
CA ASP A 589 -22.67 15.21 -20.99
C ASP A 589 -23.82 14.88 -21.96
N GLY A 590 -23.80 13.65 -22.49
CA GLY A 590 -24.83 13.14 -23.38
C GLY A 590 -24.74 13.62 -24.84
N ARG A 591 -23.78 14.49 -25.18
CA ARG A 591 -23.55 15.02 -26.54
C ARG A 591 -22.26 14.45 -27.14
N TYR A 592 -22.22 14.33 -28.47
CA TYR A 592 -21.06 13.81 -29.19
C TYR A 592 -20.19 14.96 -29.71
N TYR A 593 -18.89 14.80 -29.58
CA TYR A 593 -17.88 15.75 -30.03
C TYR A 593 -16.83 15.01 -30.84
N VAL A 594 -16.38 15.61 -31.94
CA VAL A 594 -15.17 15.15 -32.64
C VAL A 594 -14.15 16.27 -32.52
N TYR A 595 -13.07 16.00 -31.80
CA TYR A 595 -11.88 16.85 -31.72
C TYR A 595 -10.91 16.42 -32.80
N PHE A 596 -10.29 17.35 -33.51
CA PHE A 596 -9.39 17.02 -34.61
C PHE A 596 -8.40 18.15 -34.86
N SER A 597 -7.29 17.83 -35.49
CA SER A 597 -6.27 18.80 -35.89
C SER A 597 -6.54 19.27 -37.31
N ALA A 598 -6.42 20.57 -37.58
CA ALA A 598 -6.43 21.07 -38.95
C ALA A 598 -5.48 22.27 -39.17
N GLY A 599 -4.86 22.36 -40.34
CA GLY A 599 -4.01 23.50 -40.72
C GLY A 599 -3.00 23.20 -41.83
N ARG A 600 -1.99 24.05 -41.98
CA ARG A 600 -0.85 23.83 -42.88
C ARG A 600 0.45 24.17 -42.17
N GLY A 601 1.40 23.23 -42.13
CA GLY A 601 2.69 23.43 -41.47
C GLY A 601 2.53 23.97 -40.03
N PRO A 602 3.12 25.14 -39.69
CA PRO A 602 3.07 25.71 -38.33
C PRO A 602 1.68 26.22 -37.90
N ASP A 603 0.73 26.30 -38.82
CA ASP A 603 -0.62 26.83 -38.56
C ASP A 603 -1.62 25.75 -38.10
N HIS A 604 -1.17 24.52 -37.80
CA HIS A 604 -2.04 23.48 -37.24
C HIS A 604 -2.60 23.87 -35.87
N ARG A 605 -3.91 23.72 -35.71
CA ARG A 605 -4.65 23.98 -34.48
C ARG A 605 -5.68 22.89 -34.24
N MET A 606 -6.14 22.80 -32.98
CA MET A 606 -7.23 21.91 -32.62
C MET A 606 -8.59 22.55 -32.92
N TYR A 607 -9.50 21.75 -33.47
CA TYR A 607 -10.88 22.09 -33.77
C TYR A 607 -11.83 21.07 -33.14
N VAL A 608 -13.07 21.49 -32.92
CA VAL A 608 -14.15 20.61 -32.45
C VAL A 608 -15.43 20.84 -33.24
N ILE A 609 -16.12 19.75 -33.59
CA ILE A 609 -17.51 19.74 -34.06
C ILE A 609 -18.36 18.95 -33.05
N SER A 610 -19.66 19.22 -32.99
CA SER A 610 -20.55 18.50 -32.07
C SER A 610 -21.90 18.15 -32.67
N SER A 611 -22.50 17.07 -32.18
CA SER A 611 -23.82 16.60 -32.57
C SER A 611 -24.59 15.95 -31.41
N ALA A 612 -25.91 15.86 -31.53
CA ALA A 612 -26.76 15.02 -30.68
C ALA A 612 -26.75 13.53 -31.09
N SER A 613 -26.25 13.20 -32.28
CA SER A 613 -26.17 11.85 -32.84
C SER A 613 -24.71 11.52 -33.18
N PRO A 614 -24.24 10.28 -32.94
CA PRO A 614 -22.83 9.93 -33.17
C PRO A 614 -22.43 9.93 -34.65
N ALA A 615 -23.38 9.76 -35.58
CA ALA A 615 -23.10 9.56 -37.01
C ALA A 615 -23.74 10.61 -37.95
N SER A 616 -24.38 11.67 -37.42
CA SER A 616 -25.07 12.67 -38.25
C SER A 616 -25.28 13.96 -37.48
N GLY A 617 -25.59 15.07 -38.17
CA GLY A 617 -26.03 16.32 -37.53
C GLY A 617 -24.92 17.14 -36.86
N TYR A 618 -23.66 16.92 -37.22
CA TYR A 618 -22.55 17.73 -36.74
C TYR A 618 -22.64 19.16 -37.29
N GLY A 619 -22.39 20.13 -36.42
CA GLY A 619 -22.35 21.55 -36.78
C GLY A 619 -21.02 21.99 -37.41
N ALA A 620 -20.89 23.30 -37.64
CA ALA A 620 -19.63 23.91 -38.06
C ALA A 620 -18.54 23.75 -37.00
N GLU A 621 -17.29 23.69 -37.45
CA GLU A 621 -16.11 23.57 -36.60
C GLU A 621 -15.89 24.83 -35.75
N ARG A 622 -15.32 24.61 -34.57
CA ARG A 622 -14.85 25.68 -33.69
C ARG A 622 -13.40 25.40 -33.34
N LYS A 623 -12.52 26.38 -33.58
CA LYS A 623 -11.14 26.35 -33.11
C LYS A 623 -11.13 26.36 -31.58
N LEU A 624 -10.34 25.48 -30.96
CA LEU A 624 -10.16 25.49 -29.50
C LEU A 624 -9.30 26.70 -29.09
N ALA A 625 -9.69 27.35 -28.00
CA ALA A 625 -8.95 28.46 -27.41
C ALA A 625 -7.84 27.93 -26.49
N LEU A 626 -6.85 27.24 -27.06
CA LEU A 626 -5.72 26.70 -26.31
C LEU A 626 -4.75 27.82 -25.87
N PRO A 627 -4.10 27.68 -24.69
CA PRO A 627 -3.09 28.62 -24.21
C PRO A 627 -2.06 28.99 -25.28
N GLU A 628 -1.80 30.29 -25.41
CA GLU A 628 -0.80 30.87 -26.32
C GLU A 628 -1.05 30.59 -27.82
N ASP A 629 -2.18 29.98 -28.20
CA ASP A 629 -2.56 29.65 -29.59
C ASP A 629 -1.42 29.02 -30.39
N ARG A 630 -0.69 28.07 -29.78
CA ARG A 630 0.47 27.41 -30.38
C ARG A 630 0.06 26.33 -31.38
N TRP A 631 1.04 25.87 -32.15
CA TRP A 631 0.91 24.66 -32.96
C TRP A 631 0.45 23.48 -32.08
N ALA A 632 -0.60 22.78 -32.51
CA ALA A 632 -1.27 21.74 -31.73
C ALA A 632 -1.82 20.64 -32.64
N ILE A 633 -1.53 19.38 -32.29
CA ILE A 633 -2.01 18.18 -32.97
C ILE A 633 -2.43 17.12 -31.93
N ASP A 634 -3.09 16.05 -32.37
CA ASP A 634 -3.34 14.82 -31.60
C ASP A 634 -4.00 15.03 -30.22
N GLY A 635 -4.79 16.09 -30.11
CA GLY A 635 -5.38 16.49 -28.84
C GLY A 635 -6.54 15.58 -28.41
N THR A 636 -6.52 15.18 -27.14
CA THR A 636 -7.47 14.24 -26.53
C THR A 636 -8.15 14.89 -25.31
N PRO A 637 -9.50 14.95 -25.28
CA PRO A 637 -10.23 15.33 -24.07
C PRO A 637 -10.39 14.13 -23.12
N PHE A 638 -10.29 14.35 -21.82
CA PHE A 638 -10.65 13.34 -20.82
C PHE A 638 -11.16 14.00 -19.55
N THR A 639 -12.00 13.28 -18.80
CA THR A 639 -12.44 13.73 -17.48
C THR A 639 -11.52 13.13 -16.43
N PHE A 640 -10.89 13.98 -15.65
CA PHE A 640 -10.09 13.58 -14.48
C PHE A 640 -10.49 14.47 -13.31
N GLU A 641 -10.80 13.84 -12.18
CA GLU A 641 -11.30 14.53 -10.97
C GLU A 641 -12.53 15.43 -11.25
N ASN A 642 -13.47 14.94 -12.05
CA ASN A 642 -14.69 15.66 -12.49
C ASN A 642 -14.42 16.98 -13.24
N GLN A 643 -13.18 17.25 -13.63
CA GLN A 643 -12.81 18.35 -14.51
C GLN A 643 -12.55 17.81 -15.91
N LEU A 644 -13.06 18.51 -16.91
CA LEU A 644 -12.73 18.22 -18.30
C LEU A 644 -11.34 18.77 -18.60
N TRP A 645 -10.42 17.87 -18.90
CA TRP A 645 -9.06 18.18 -19.35
C TRP A 645 -8.97 18.01 -20.85
N PHE A 646 -8.06 18.75 -21.46
CA PHE A 646 -7.68 18.61 -22.85
C PHE A 646 -6.16 18.67 -22.94
N VAL A 647 -5.55 17.61 -23.46
CA VAL A 647 -4.10 17.47 -23.64
C VAL A 647 -3.81 17.37 -25.13
N TRP A 648 -2.76 18.03 -25.59
CA TRP A 648 -2.32 18.08 -26.99
C TRP A 648 -0.80 18.26 -27.08
#